data_AF-A0A7L4N882-F1
#
_entry.id   AF-A0A7L4N882-F1
#
_cell.length_a   1.000
_cell.length_b   1.000
_cell.length_c   1.000
_cell.angle_alpha   90.00
_cell.angle_beta   90.00
_cell.angle_gamma   90.00
#
_symmetry.space_group_name_H-M   'P 1'
#
loop_
_entity.id
_entity.type
_entity.pdbx_description
1 polymer ?
#
loop_
_entity_poly.entity_id
_entity_poly.type
_entity_poly.pdbx_seq_one_letter_code
_entity_poly.pdbx_strand_id
1 'polypeptide(L)'
;MGIKGLQGFVERVCPDTCRTVNLRDMAERHRALYPHLPPVIVVDATSCVRHWYTPECWVAGGQWREYVAHLEDFIKAFMAAGIELVFYFDGVVEEKKRNEWIKRRLKNNEDVARIFEFIKTHRQQPGRQMFGFISALPTFTRFALKSLGQKTVCTLREADFEVAAYGLQHNCMGILGQDSDYIIYNTCPYFSIEKLRLDRLVTVMYSREHLCHALGLSLIHLPLFACLLGNDVVPESLLEGFWRKCLATSSHKHHTYNGRSNIVWAVADYISKVPCSYTSMKDLEKMLPLGSDKTLLSRGVESYLLPGQQSPWFLHHVTKLQTLSLQQQTDLCQDHEIFQLAKEQHIQSENYAIFNILSNGELECSNSLEDVYDTEIPGQALIYRPARQHIYAVLLASGTGRPYPLVKEWFVYFGNPLHQPELIQPVEPAVPGGTPNLRTLWFSRGPDVQRQRYRTWLACFHLQDGLEQLQALEAPVAASCCLMVYLLMQVHSLSLEDLHAFLALILCLKGKSAAQLAGLKLAQVDSRAVHLGAVFNRGLATMLIANSACGFPFRMDDLMPWKVFDGKLFQEKYQKSHQSCSLGELLEHNESLYTPFQNLKSFICKTCMAKNRKIQSRPRGNGFTTGTQQREYYPRFQSHRSSFVPSHHNQRWGLQWRNPQPQ
;
A
#
# COMPACT_ATOMS: atom_id res chain seq x y z
N MET A 1 14.96 -4.58 1.55
CA MET A 1 14.71 -3.68 0.40
C MET A 1 16.01 -2.96 0.06
N GLY A 2 16.01 -1.98 -0.85
CA GLY A 2 17.20 -1.28 -1.32
C GLY A 2 18.12 -2.10 -2.23
N ILE A 3 19.44 -1.96 -2.03
CA ILE A 3 20.48 -2.58 -2.87
C ILE A 3 20.46 -4.10 -2.75
N LYS A 4 20.06 -4.75 -3.85
CA LYS A 4 19.85 -6.19 -3.88
C LYS A 4 21.13 -6.94 -3.52
N GLY A 5 21.03 -7.79 -2.51
CA GLY A 5 22.13 -8.64 -2.04
C GLY A 5 23.10 -7.99 -1.07
N LEU A 6 23.04 -6.67 -0.83
CA LEU A 6 23.96 -5.98 0.08
C LEU A 6 23.75 -6.41 1.54
N GLN A 7 22.51 -6.43 2.03
CA GLN A 7 22.24 -6.90 3.40
C GLN A 7 22.73 -8.34 3.62
N GLY A 8 22.42 -9.24 2.69
CA GLY A 8 22.86 -10.63 2.78
C GLY A 8 24.38 -10.81 2.65
N PHE A 9 25.07 -9.89 1.97
CA PHE A 9 26.53 -9.82 1.96
C PHE A 9 27.07 -9.40 3.32
N VAL A 10 26.55 -8.29 3.87
CA VAL A 10 26.93 -7.75 5.17
C VAL A 10 26.75 -8.79 6.29
N GLU A 11 25.63 -9.50 6.31
CA GLU A 11 25.32 -10.48 7.36
C GLU A 11 26.13 -11.78 7.28
N ARG A 12 26.55 -12.20 6.08
CA ARG A 12 27.21 -13.52 5.88
C ARG A 12 28.71 -13.42 5.64
N VAL A 13 29.18 -12.34 5.01
CA VAL A 13 30.55 -12.19 4.52
C VAL A 13 31.34 -11.20 5.38
N CYS A 14 30.69 -10.19 5.96
CA CYS A 14 31.33 -9.16 6.77
C CYS A 14 30.68 -9.05 8.17
N PRO A 15 30.71 -10.11 9.01
CA PRO A 15 29.97 -10.15 10.27
C PRO A 15 30.35 -9.02 11.24
N ASP A 16 31.58 -8.49 11.18
CA ASP A 16 32.03 -7.34 11.97
C ASP A 16 31.23 -6.05 11.70
N THR A 17 30.55 -5.99 10.55
CA THR A 17 29.62 -4.91 10.20
C THR A 17 28.34 -4.95 11.04
N CYS A 18 27.98 -6.12 11.57
CA CYS A 18 26.77 -6.36 12.34
C CYS A 18 27.07 -6.31 13.84
N ARG A 19 26.77 -5.19 14.48
CA ARG A 19 26.96 -5.04 15.93
C ARG A 19 25.64 -5.25 16.66
N THR A 20 25.61 -6.20 17.60
CA THR A 20 24.47 -6.32 18.52
C THR A 20 24.46 -5.14 19.50
N VAL A 21 23.33 -4.46 19.61
CA VAL A 21 23.14 -3.28 20.47
C VAL A 21 21.89 -3.41 21.33
N ASN A 22 21.97 -2.87 22.55
CA ASN A 22 20.81 -2.67 23.42
C ASN A 22 20.35 -1.21 23.28
N LEU A 23 19.11 -1.02 22.85
CA LEU A 23 18.55 0.30 22.58
C LEU A 23 18.33 1.12 23.87
N ARG A 24 18.15 0.47 25.03
CA ARG A 24 18.07 1.16 26.33
C ARG A 24 19.38 1.87 26.66
N ASP A 25 20.48 1.12 26.57
CA ASP A 25 21.84 1.65 26.83
C ASP A 25 22.21 2.75 25.83
N MET A 26 21.71 2.65 24.59
CA MET A 26 21.90 3.70 23.58
C MET A 26 21.07 4.95 23.90
N ALA A 27 19.85 4.80 24.39
CA ALA A 27 19.00 5.92 24.80
C ALA A 27 19.57 6.66 26.02
N GLU A 28 20.17 5.95 26.97
CA GLU A 28 20.90 6.56 28.10
C GLU A 28 22.12 7.35 27.64
N ARG A 29 22.93 6.76 26.75
CA ARG A 29 24.08 7.47 26.16
C ARG A 29 23.68 8.69 25.34
N HIS A 30 22.60 8.59 24.58
CA HIS A 30 22.07 9.71 23.79
C HIS A 30 21.62 10.86 24.71
N ARG A 31 20.89 10.56 25.80
CA ARG A 31 20.54 11.55 26.83
C ARG A 31 21.75 12.22 27.48
N ALA A 32 22.82 11.47 27.72
CA ALA A 32 24.05 12.03 28.27
C ALA A 32 24.75 13.00 27.29
N LEU A 33 24.71 12.71 25.98
CA LEU A 33 25.30 13.56 24.94
C LEU A 33 24.41 14.76 24.58
N TYR A 34 23.09 14.60 24.65
CA TYR A 34 22.10 15.60 24.27
C TYR A 34 21.02 15.78 25.35
N PRO A 35 21.33 16.41 26.51
CA PRO A 35 20.41 16.47 27.65
C PRO A 35 19.05 17.15 27.37
N HIS A 36 18.99 17.98 26.34
CA HIS A 36 17.78 18.74 25.96
C HIS A 36 16.95 18.08 24.85
N LEU A 37 17.41 16.95 24.29
CA LEU A 37 16.72 16.25 23.22
C LEU A 37 16.34 14.84 23.68
N PRO A 38 15.07 14.42 23.53
CA PRO A 38 14.69 13.05 23.81
C PRO A 38 15.37 12.10 22.81
N PRO A 39 15.70 10.85 23.19
CA PRO A 39 16.13 9.82 22.26
C PRO A 39 15.00 9.48 21.28
N VAL A 40 15.17 9.89 20.02
CA VAL A 40 14.20 9.59 18.96
C VAL A 40 14.75 8.49 18.06
N ILE A 41 13.93 7.48 17.76
CA ILE A 41 14.16 6.58 16.63
C ILE A 41 13.15 6.93 15.54
N VAL A 42 13.65 7.25 14.36
CA VAL A 42 12.82 7.37 13.17
C VAL A 42 12.63 5.98 12.57
N VAL A 43 11.40 5.65 12.20
CA VAL A 43 11.02 4.31 11.77
C VAL A 43 10.58 4.36 10.32
N ASP A 44 11.24 3.59 9.47
CA ASP A 44 10.70 3.28 8.15
C ASP A 44 9.58 2.26 8.31
N ALA A 45 8.36 2.76 8.42
CA ALA A 45 7.22 1.94 8.76
C ALA A 45 6.84 1.00 7.62
N THR A 46 6.98 1.41 6.35
CA THR A 46 6.65 0.51 5.23
C THR A 46 7.53 -0.74 5.25
N SER A 47 8.84 -0.61 5.57
CA SER A 47 9.72 -1.78 5.71
C SER A 47 9.44 -2.62 6.95
N CYS A 48 8.91 -2.02 8.01
CA CYS A 48 8.61 -2.71 9.27
C CYS A 48 7.26 -3.44 9.31
N VAL A 49 6.26 -3.01 8.51
CA VAL A 49 4.87 -3.54 8.57
C VAL A 49 4.79 -5.07 8.54
N ARG A 50 5.60 -5.73 7.69
CA ARG A 50 5.66 -7.19 7.59
C ARG A 50 6.12 -7.85 8.89
N HIS A 51 7.00 -7.20 9.64
CA HIS A 51 7.57 -7.71 10.89
C HIS A 51 6.66 -7.47 12.08
N TRP A 52 5.89 -6.38 12.07
CA TRP A 52 4.88 -6.11 13.11
C TRP A 52 3.67 -7.04 13.02
N TYR A 53 3.31 -7.51 11.83
CA TYR A 53 2.21 -8.45 11.68
C TYR A 53 2.62 -9.85 12.14
N THR A 54 2.58 -10.05 13.46
CA THR A 54 2.86 -11.32 14.15
C THR A 54 1.66 -12.27 14.33
N PRO A 55 0.38 -11.88 14.11
CA PRO A 55 -0.72 -12.85 14.16
C PRO A 55 -0.50 -14.00 13.17
N GLU A 56 -0.64 -15.24 13.64
CA GLU A 56 -0.41 -16.40 12.79
C GLU A 56 -1.39 -16.41 11.62
N CYS A 57 -2.68 -16.16 11.85
CA CYS A 57 -3.68 -16.22 10.79
C CYS A 57 -3.74 -14.94 9.93
N TRP A 58 -3.05 -14.93 8.79
CA TRP A 58 -2.94 -13.75 7.91
C TRP A 58 -3.78 -13.84 6.62
N VAL A 59 -3.97 -15.03 6.04
CA VAL A 59 -4.68 -15.16 4.74
C VAL A 59 -6.16 -14.83 4.84
N ALA A 60 -6.76 -14.97 6.02
CA ALA A 60 -8.19 -14.76 6.23
C ALA A 60 -8.64 -13.28 6.15
N GLY A 61 -7.80 -12.38 5.64
CA GLY A 61 -8.07 -10.94 5.60
C GLY A 61 -7.56 -10.18 6.84
N GLY A 62 -6.68 -10.78 7.63
CA GLY A 62 -6.04 -10.16 8.79
C GLY A 62 -6.80 -10.30 10.12
N GLN A 63 -6.05 -10.40 11.24
CA GLN A 63 -6.53 -10.36 12.63
C GLN A 63 -6.26 -8.97 13.20
N TRP A 64 -7.18 -8.04 12.98
CA TRP A 64 -6.90 -6.62 13.19
C TRP A 64 -6.81 -6.22 14.66
N ARG A 65 -7.64 -6.81 15.54
CA ARG A 65 -7.58 -6.52 16.99
C ARG A 65 -6.32 -7.08 17.63
N GLU A 66 -5.93 -8.29 17.25
CA GLU A 66 -4.67 -8.91 17.67
C GLU A 66 -3.47 -8.09 17.20
N TYR A 67 -3.51 -7.64 15.93
CA TYR A 67 -2.45 -6.80 15.37
C TYR A 67 -2.31 -5.45 16.09
N VAL A 68 -3.42 -4.75 16.38
CA VAL A 68 -3.39 -3.49 17.13
C VAL A 68 -2.83 -3.68 18.53
N ALA A 69 -3.19 -4.76 19.22
CA ALA A 69 -2.64 -5.07 20.55
C ALA A 69 -1.11 -5.26 20.49
N HIS A 70 -0.60 -5.97 19.48
CA HIS A 70 0.84 -6.14 19.30
C HIS A 70 1.56 -4.82 18.97
N LEU A 71 0.94 -3.92 18.19
CA LEU A 71 1.49 -2.58 17.96
C LEU A 71 1.55 -1.77 19.25
N GLU A 72 0.52 -1.86 20.09
CA GLU A 72 0.49 -1.19 21.39
C GLU A 72 1.62 -1.69 22.32
N ASP A 73 1.83 -3.01 22.39
CA ASP A 73 2.92 -3.60 23.16
C ASP A 73 4.30 -3.20 22.62
N PHE A 74 4.44 -3.16 21.29
CA PHE A 74 5.65 -2.67 20.62
C PHE A 74 5.96 -1.23 21.05
N ILE A 75 4.99 -0.32 20.94
CA ILE A 75 5.18 1.09 21.32
C ILE A 75 5.51 1.21 22.82
N LYS A 76 4.76 0.51 23.68
CA LYS A 76 4.99 0.52 25.14
C LYS A 76 6.40 0.12 25.52
N ALA A 77 6.99 -0.87 24.85
CA ALA A 77 8.35 -1.30 25.12
C ALA A 77 9.37 -0.16 24.91
N PHE A 78 9.28 0.58 23.81
CA PHE A 78 10.16 1.73 23.51
C PHE A 78 9.90 2.92 24.44
N MET A 79 8.63 3.26 24.68
CA MET A 79 8.28 4.34 25.60
C MET A 79 8.78 4.07 27.02
N ALA A 80 8.70 2.81 27.49
CA ALA A 80 9.25 2.40 28.78
C ALA A 80 10.78 2.46 28.85
N ALA A 81 11.47 2.59 27.71
CA ALA A 81 12.90 2.88 27.63
C ALA A 81 13.21 4.39 27.50
N GLY A 82 12.18 5.24 27.47
CA GLY A 82 12.32 6.67 27.20
C GLY A 82 12.70 6.98 25.75
N ILE A 83 12.32 6.12 24.81
CA ILE A 83 12.59 6.29 23.38
C ILE A 83 11.29 6.71 22.68
N GLU A 84 11.34 7.84 21.99
CA GLU A 84 10.26 8.31 21.13
C GLU A 84 10.37 7.70 19.73
N LEU A 85 9.22 7.36 19.14
CA LEU A 85 9.15 6.78 17.80
C LEU A 85 8.44 7.73 16.83
N VAL A 86 9.05 7.96 15.67
CA VAL A 86 8.45 8.73 14.58
C VAL A 86 8.36 7.85 13.34
N PHE A 87 7.13 7.55 12.91
CA PHE A 87 6.88 6.57 11.87
C PHE A 87 6.68 7.23 10.51
N TYR A 88 7.45 6.83 9.51
CA TYR A 88 7.35 7.31 8.14
C TYR A 88 6.77 6.21 7.23
N PHE A 89 5.76 6.55 6.44
CA PHE A 89 5.15 5.69 5.45
C PHE A 89 5.33 6.27 4.05
N ASP A 90 5.51 5.40 3.06
CA ASP A 90 5.50 5.82 1.67
C ASP A 90 4.19 6.52 1.32
N GLY A 91 4.31 7.76 0.84
CA GLY A 91 3.18 8.56 0.39
C GLY A 91 3.09 8.77 -1.12
N VAL A 92 4.19 8.61 -1.85
CA VAL A 92 4.24 8.77 -3.31
C VAL A 92 5.09 7.68 -3.95
N VAL A 93 4.75 7.26 -5.16
CA VAL A 93 5.64 6.48 -6.02
C VAL A 93 6.23 7.40 -7.07
N GLU A 94 7.51 7.76 -6.94
CA GLU A 94 8.16 8.61 -7.93
C GLU A 94 8.27 7.89 -9.29
N GLU A 95 8.14 8.66 -10.39
CA GLU A 95 8.16 8.14 -11.76
C GLU A 95 9.41 7.28 -12.04
N LYS A 96 10.56 7.69 -11.50
CA LYS A 96 11.85 6.98 -11.65
C LYS A 96 11.82 5.55 -11.09
N LYS A 97 11.02 5.29 -10.04
CA LYS A 97 10.92 3.96 -9.40
C LYS A 97 9.75 3.12 -9.94
N ARG A 98 8.92 3.67 -10.84
CA ARG A 98 7.71 3.01 -11.31
C ARG A 98 7.96 1.64 -11.94
N ASN A 99 8.99 1.51 -12.76
CA ASN A 99 9.31 0.24 -13.42
C ASN A 99 9.63 -0.88 -12.41
N GLU A 100 10.41 -0.56 -11.38
CA GLU A 100 10.72 -1.51 -10.31
C GLU A 100 9.49 -1.81 -9.45
N TRP A 101 8.65 -0.80 -9.18
CA TRP A 101 7.35 -1.00 -8.53
C TRP A 101 6.48 -1.99 -9.32
N ILE A 102 6.31 -1.79 -10.64
CA ILE A 102 5.52 -2.68 -11.51
C ILE A 102 6.06 -4.10 -11.47
N LYS A 103 7.38 -4.27 -11.64
CA LYS A 103 8.04 -5.58 -11.60
C LYS A 103 7.77 -6.32 -10.29
N ARG A 104 7.84 -5.61 -9.15
CA ARG A 104 7.51 -6.18 -7.83
C ARG A 104 6.05 -6.60 -7.75
N ARG A 105 5.10 -5.79 -8.24
CA ARG A 105 3.67 -6.13 -8.23
C ARG A 105 3.32 -7.31 -9.13
N LEU A 106 3.96 -7.44 -10.29
CA LEU A 106 3.76 -8.59 -11.17
C LEU A 106 4.26 -9.89 -10.53
N LYS A 107 5.45 -9.87 -9.89
CA LYS A 107 5.95 -11.01 -9.11
C LYS A 107 5.00 -11.38 -7.96
N ASN A 108 4.47 -10.38 -7.25
CA ASN A 108 3.51 -10.61 -6.18
C ASN A 108 2.22 -11.31 -6.66
N ASN A 109 1.79 -11.11 -7.92
CA ASN A 109 0.63 -11.83 -8.46
C ASN A 109 0.91 -13.35 -8.55
N GLU A 110 2.15 -13.74 -8.89
CA GLU A 110 2.56 -15.15 -8.88
C GLU A 110 2.57 -15.72 -7.46
N ASP A 111 3.01 -14.93 -6.46
CA ASP A 111 2.95 -15.33 -5.05
C ASP A 111 1.51 -15.53 -4.59
N VAL A 112 0.59 -14.62 -4.95
CA VAL A 112 -0.84 -14.74 -4.64
C VAL A 112 -1.45 -15.98 -5.29
N ALA A 113 -1.13 -16.27 -6.55
CA ALA A 113 -1.60 -17.49 -7.22
C ALA A 113 -1.15 -18.77 -6.48
N ARG A 114 0.12 -18.83 -6.05
CA ARG A 114 0.65 -19.94 -5.24
C ARG A 114 -0.05 -20.08 -3.88
N ILE A 115 -0.40 -18.96 -3.25
CA ILE A 115 -1.16 -18.96 -1.98
C ILE A 115 -2.55 -19.57 -2.18
N PHE A 116 -3.27 -19.18 -3.22
CA PHE A 116 -4.60 -19.73 -3.50
C PHE A 116 -4.56 -21.21 -3.91
N GLU A 117 -3.56 -21.62 -4.69
CA GLU A 117 -3.33 -23.02 -5.02
C GLU A 117 -3.11 -23.87 -3.76
N PHE A 118 -2.28 -23.38 -2.83
CA PHE A 118 -2.07 -24.04 -1.53
C PHE A 118 -3.37 -24.15 -0.73
N ILE A 119 -4.13 -23.05 -0.60
CA ILE A 119 -5.38 -23.04 0.17
C ILE A 119 -6.40 -24.01 -0.44
N LYS A 120 -6.55 -24.03 -1.77
CA LYS A 120 -7.48 -24.95 -2.45
C LYS A 120 -7.09 -26.41 -2.27
N THR A 121 -5.79 -26.71 -2.28
CA THR A 121 -5.25 -28.07 -2.16
C THR A 121 -5.30 -28.59 -0.73
N HIS A 122 -4.84 -27.78 0.23
CA HIS A 122 -4.64 -28.23 1.61
C HIS A 122 -5.76 -27.80 2.57
N ARG A 123 -6.62 -26.85 2.17
CA ARG A 123 -7.69 -26.27 3.01
C ARG A 123 -7.16 -25.66 4.31
N GLN A 124 -5.90 -25.25 4.31
CA GLN A 124 -5.19 -24.71 5.45
C GLN A 124 -4.52 -23.40 5.04
N GLN A 125 -4.13 -22.63 6.05
CA GLN A 125 -3.32 -21.45 5.82
C GLN A 125 -1.86 -21.84 5.48
N PRO A 126 -1.23 -21.17 4.49
CA PRO A 126 0.20 -21.33 4.23
C PRO A 126 1.09 -20.84 5.38
N GLY A 127 2.28 -21.44 5.52
CA GLY A 127 3.28 -21.02 6.49
C GLY A 127 3.86 -19.62 6.24
N ARG A 128 4.62 -19.09 7.21
CA ARG A 128 5.22 -17.74 7.20
C ARG A 128 6.14 -17.46 6.01
N GLN A 129 6.76 -18.50 5.43
CA GLN A 129 7.58 -18.40 4.23
C GLN A 129 6.80 -17.91 3.01
N MET A 130 5.49 -18.20 2.95
CA MET A 130 4.58 -17.73 1.90
C MET A 130 3.82 -16.46 2.33
N PHE A 131 4.18 -15.85 3.46
CA PHE A 131 3.50 -14.64 3.94
C PHE A 131 3.52 -13.56 2.86
N GLY A 132 2.32 -13.25 2.37
CA GLY A 132 2.04 -12.22 1.39
C GLY A 132 1.47 -10.96 2.03
N PHE A 133 0.90 -10.09 1.19
CA PHE A 133 0.38 -8.81 1.61
C PHE A 133 -1.07 -8.95 2.07
N ILE A 134 -1.38 -8.52 3.30
CA ILE A 134 -2.76 -8.29 3.72
C ILE A 134 -3.26 -7.01 3.07
N SER A 135 -4.47 -7.05 2.50
CA SER A 135 -5.08 -5.92 1.80
C SER A 135 -5.04 -4.63 2.62
N ALA A 136 -4.42 -3.58 2.06
CA ALA A 136 -4.32 -2.26 2.67
C ALA A 136 -3.66 -2.22 4.07
N LEU A 137 -2.85 -3.22 4.41
CA LEU A 137 -2.16 -3.29 5.70
C LEU A 137 -1.33 -2.03 6.03
N PRO A 138 -0.50 -1.45 5.14
CA PRO A 138 0.22 -0.22 5.45
C PRO A 138 -0.71 0.95 5.79
N THR A 139 -1.82 1.10 5.06
CA THR A 139 -2.84 2.13 5.29
C THR A 139 -3.43 1.99 6.69
N PHE A 140 -3.88 0.79 7.07
CA PHE A 140 -4.50 0.59 8.39
C PHE A 140 -3.49 0.61 9.54
N THR A 141 -2.24 0.18 9.30
CA THR A 141 -1.15 0.29 10.28
C THR A 141 -0.91 1.75 10.65
N ARG A 142 -0.88 2.64 9.65
CA ARG A 142 -0.71 4.07 9.85
C ARG A 142 -1.79 4.65 10.78
N PHE A 143 -3.05 4.30 10.52
CA PHE A 143 -4.16 4.74 11.38
C PHE A 143 -4.12 4.11 12.77
N ALA A 144 -3.69 2.85 12.90
CA ALA A 144 -3.53 2.19 14.19
C ALA A 144 -2.51 2.92 15.05
N LEU A 145 -1.32 3.21 14.50
CA LEU A 145 -0.28 3.98 15.18
C LEU A 145 -0.78 5.37 15.61
N LYS A 146 -1.51 6.07 14.73
CA LYS A 146 -2.12 7.37 15.07
C LYS A 146 -3.15 7.26 16.19
N SER A 147 -3.99 6.21 16.18
CA SER A 147 -4.95 5.94 17.27
C SER A 147 -4.27 5.61 18.61
N LEU A 148 -3.04 5.06 18.56
CA LEU A 148 -2.17 4.80 19.70
C LEU A 148 -1.30 6.02 20.09
N GLY A 149 -1.65 7.21 19.58
CA GLY A 149 -1.00 8.48 19.94
C GLY A 149 0.39 8.70 19.33
N GLN A 150 0.79 7.89 18.35
CA GLN A 150 2.11 8.01 17.74
C GLN A 150 2.15 9.01 16.59
N LYS A 151 3.31 9.65 16.39
CA LYS A 151 3.55 10.54 15.26
C LYS A 151 3.79 9.71 14.00
N THR A 152 2.89 9.86 13.02
CA THR A 152 2.98 9.22 11.71
C THR A 152 3.12 10.27 10.62
N VAL A 153 4.03 10.06 9.68
CA VAL A 153 4.31 10.93 8.55
C VAL A 153 4.10 10.16 7.24
N CYS A 154 3.36 10.74 6.30
CA CYS A 154 3.28 10.24 4.92
C CYS A 154 4.21 11.09 4.06
N THR A 155 5.11 10.45 3.32
CA THR A 155 6.17 11.16 2.61
C THR A 155 5.67 11.85 1.33
N LEU A 156 6.31 12.95 0.98
CA LEU A 156 6.10 13.67 -0.28
C LEU A 156 7.07 13.24 -1.37
N ARG A 157 8.13 12.53 -0.98
CA ARG A 157 9.16 11.93 -1.82
C ARG A 157 9.43 10.49 -1.37
N GLU A 158 10.49 9.88 -1.89
CA GLU A 158 10.96 8.57 -1.43
C GLU A 158 11.11 8.53 0.11
N ALA A 159 10.52 7.50 0.74
CA ALA A 159 10.54 7.40 2.20
C ALA A 159 11.92 7.09 2.75
N ASP A 160 12.73 6.33 2.03
CA ASP A 160 14.13 6.07 2.39
C ASP A 160 14.91 7.38 2.62
N PHE A 161 14.75 8.33 1.71
CA PHE A 161 15.36 9.65 1.74
C PHE A 161 14.83 10.50 2.88
N GLU A 162 13.51 10.62 3.03
CA GLU A 162 12.91 11.45 4.08
C GLU A 162 13.23 10.93 5.49
N VAL A 163 13.24 9.61 5.69
CA VAL A 163 13.66 8.97 6.94
C VAL A 163 15.12 9.28 7.24
N ALA A 164 16.01 9.10 6.26
CA ALA A 164 17.42 9.37 6.43
C ALA A 164 17.71 10.86 6.67
N ALA A 165 17.00 11.75 5.98
CA ALA A 165 17.10 13.20 6.17
C ALA A 165 16.61 13.62 7.56
N TYR A 166 15.47 13.09 8.02
CA TYR A 166 14.94 13.36 9.35
C TYR A 166 15.89 12.89 10.44
N GLY A 167 16.44 11.67 10.29
CA GLY A 167 17.42 11.10 11.20
C GLY A 167 18.64 12.01 11.40
N LEU A 168 19.14 12.60 10.32
CA LEU A 168 20.27 13.53 10.32
C LEU A 168 19.90 14.89 10.92
N GLN A 169 18.81 15.51 10.47
CA GLN A 169 18.44 16.88 10.85
C GLN A 169 17.99 17.01 12.31
N HIS A 170 17.42 15.94 12.88
CA HIS A 170 16.90 15.93 14.24
C HIS A 170 17.83 15.25 15.26
N ASN A 171 19.06 14.89 14.87
CA ASN A 171 20.01 14.15 15.73
C ASN A 171 19.38 12.90 16.36
N CYS A 172 18.65 12.12 15.55
CA CYS A 172 17.98 10.92 16.04
C CYS A 172 19.01 9.89 16.56
N MET A 173 18.60 9.09 17.54
CA MET A 173 19.37 7.98 18.07
C MET A 173 19.64 6.90 16.99
N GLY A 174 18.73 6.76 16.03
CA GLY A 174 18.92 5.94 14.84
C GLY A 174 17.66 5.77 14.00
N ILE A 175 17.79 5.00 12.93
CA ILE A 175 16.73 4.57 12.01
C ILE A 175 16.41 3.10 12.30
N LEU A 176 15.13 2.76 12.45
CA LEU A 176 14.67 1.37 12.52
C LEU A 176 13.98 1.00 11.20
N GLY A 177 14.45 -0.06 10.55
CA GLY A 177 13.91 -0.50 9.26
C GLY A 177 14.47 -1.84 8.79
N GLN A 178 14.13 -2.22 7.55
CA GLN A 178 14.70 -3.37 6.85
C GLN A 178 15.08 -3.03 5.39
N ASP A 179 15.76 -1.91 5.23
CA ASP A 179 16.27 -1.42 3.95
C ASP A 179 17.80 -1.22 3.99
N SER A 180 18.49 -1.80 3.01
CA SER A 180 19.95 -1.70 2.91
C SER A 180 20.45 -0.34 2.42
N ASP A 181 19.57 0.52 1.88
CA ASP A 181 19.91 1.89 1.51
C ASP A 181 20.35 2.73 2.72
N TYR A 182 19.88 2.41 3.93
CA TYR A 182 20.32 3.08 5.16
C TYR A 182 21.78 2.79 5.54
N ILE A 183 22.40 1.75 4.98
CA ILE A 183 23.85 1.51 5.12
C ILE A 183 24.63 2.51 4.24
N ILE A 184 24.01 3.04 3.19
CA ILE A 184 24.66 3.96 2.24
C ILE A 184 24.52 5.40 2.70
N TYR A 185 23.30 5.80 3.08
CA TYR A 185 23.02 7.16 3.53
C TYR A 185 23.96 7.60 4.65
N ASN A 186 24.47 8.82 4.53
CA ASN A 186 25.29 9.42 5.58
C ASN A 186 24.42 10.05 6.67
N THR A 187 23.81 9.20 7.50
CA THR A 187 22.83 9.59 8.52
C THR A 187 23.13 8.94 9.87
N CYS A 188 22.19 9.03 10.81
CA CYS A 188 22.24 8.38 12.11
C CYS A 188 22.30 6.82 12.00
N PRO A 189 22.62 6.11 13.09
CA PRO A 189 22.80 4.65 13.07
C PRO A 189 21.57 3.89 12.53
N TYR A 190 21.80 2.81 11.78
CA TYR A 190 20.73 1.98 11.22
C TYR A 190 20.56 0.66 12.00
N PHE A 191 19.32 0.37 12.43
CA PHE A 191 18.91 -0.78 13.20
C PHE A 191 17.97 -1.70 12.41
N SER A 192 18.16 -3.01 12.55
CA SER A 192 17.27 -4.03 11.96
C SER A 192 15.97 -4.18 12.76
N ILE A 193 14.82 -4.12 12.08
CA ILE A 193 13.56 -4.59 12.67
C ILE A 193 13.46 -6.12 12.67
N GLU A 194 14.03 -6.80 11.66
CA GLU A 194 14.00 -8.26 11.55
C GLU A 194 14.70 -8.95 12.73
N LYS A 195 15.82 -8.38 13.20
CA LYS A 195 16.61 -8.93 14.33
C LYS A 195 16.22 -8.35 15.68
N LEU A 196 15.19 -7.51 15.75
CA LEU A 196 14.76 -6.89 17.00
C LEU A 196 14.11 -7.91 17.93
N ARG A 197 14.68 -8.04 19.13
CA ARG A 197 14.09 -8.75 20.25
C ARG A 197 13.46 -7.74 21.21
N LEU A 198 12.14 -7.61 21.13
CA LEU A 198 11.36 -6.59 21.82
C LEU A 198 11.45 -6.70 23.35
N ASP A 199 11.48 -7.94 23.88
CA ASP A 199 11.58 -8.24 25.33
C ASP A 199 12.81 -7.61 25.99
N ARG A 200 13.92 -7.54 25.25
CA ARG A 200 15.19 -6.97 25.72
C ARG A 200 15.53 -5.63 25.09
N LEU A 201 14.77 -5.19 24.08
CA LEU A 201 15.12 -4.08 23.18
C LEU A 201 16.54 -4.21 22.60
N VAL A 202 16.89 -5.43 22.18
CA VAL A 202 18.18 -5.74 21.57
C VAL A 202 17.98 -5.97 20.08
N THR A 203 18.83 -5.36 19.25
CA THR A 203 18.82 -5.56 17.80
C THR A 203 20.23 -5.50 17.22
N VAL A 204 20.34 -5.66 15.89
CA VAL A 204 21.57 -5.49 15.12
C VAL A 204 21.62 -4.07 14.55
N MET A 205 22.73 -3.40 14.79
CA MET A 205 23.12 -2.14 14.16
C MET A 205 24.14 -2.43 13.05
N TYR A 206 23.94 -1.87 11.86
CA TYR A 206 24.86 -2.05 10.73
C TYR A 206 25.84 -0.87 10.65
N SER A 207 27.14 -1.13 10.73
CA SER A 207 28.19 -0.09 10.71
C SER A 207 28.73 0.17 9.31
N ARG A 208 28.61 1.41 8.87
CA ARG A 208 29.08 1.87 7.55
C ARG A 208 30.61 1.86 7.48
N GLU A 209 31.25 2.17 8.60
CA GLU A 209 32.70 2.22 8.78
C GLU A 209 33.32 0.83 8.65
N HIS A 210 32.73 -0.17 9.31
CA HIS A 210 33.21 -1.55 9.22
C HIS A 210 32.95 -2.14 7.82
N LEU A 211 31.84 -1.77 7.16
CA LEU A 211 31.61 -2.14 5.76
C LEU A 211 32.70 -1.55 4.85
N CYS A 212 32.99 -0.25 5.00
CA CYS A 212 34.03 0.44 4.25
C CYS A 212 35.41 -0.16 4.48
N HIS A 213 35.77 -0.44 5.74
CA HIS A 213 37.02 -1.11 6.10
C HIS A 213 37.13 -2.49 5.45
N ALA A 214 36.06 -3.30 5.52
CA ALA A 214 36.05 -4.61 4.88
C ALA A 214 36.25 -4.49 3.37
N LEU A 215 35.54 -3.57 2.71
CA LEU A 215 35.59 -3.37 1.26
C LEU A 215 36.82 -2.61 0.74
N GLY A 216 37.68 -2.07 1.62
CA GLY A 216 38.79 -1.20 1.22
C GLY A 216 38.32 0.13 0.61
N LEU A 217 37.15 0.62 1.02
CA LEU A 217 36.53 1.85 0.50
C LEU A 217 36.48 2.94 1.57
N SER A 218 36.46 4.19 1.14
CA SER A 218 36.08 5.34 1.98
C SER A 218 34.56 5.56 1.96
N LEU A 219 34.01 6.15 3.03
CA LEU A 219 32.57 6.47 3.16
C LEU A 219 32.05 7.31 1.99
N ILE A 220 32.89 8.17 1.40
CA ILE A 220 32.55 9.03 0.25
C ILE A 220 32.23 8.23 -1.03
N HIS A 221 32.62 6.96 -1.08
CA HIS A 221 32.39 6.07 -2.23
C HIS A 221 31.10 5.28 -2.13
N LEU A 222 30.47 5.20 -0.95
CA LEU A 222 29.28 4.37 -0.74
C LEU A 222 28.12 4.71 -1.68
N PRO A 223 27.80 6.00 -1.96
CA PRO A 223 26.75 6.33 -2.94
C PRO A 223 27.05 5.80 -4.36
N LEU A 224 28.28 5.97 -4.85
CA LEU A 224 28.69 5.45 -6.16
C LEU A 224 28.67 3.91 -6.17
N PHE A 225 29.16 3.31 -5.10
CA PHE A 225 29.16 1.86 -4.91
C PHE A 225 27.75 1.28 -4.98
N ALA A 226 26.79 1.89 -4.29
CA ALA A 226 25.38 1.52 -4.35
C ALA A 226 24.83 1.52 -5.78
N CYS A 227 25.09 2.58 -6.54
CA CYS A 227 24.65 2.70 -7.93
C CYS A 227 25.29 1.66 -8.84
N LEU A 228 26.57 1.34 -8.65
CA LEU A 228 27.29 0.35 -9.46
C LEU A 228 26.96 -1.10 -9.10
N LEU A 229 26.33 -1.35 -7.94
CA LEU A 229 25.72 -2.64 -7.59
C LEU A 229 24.28 -2.78 -8.11
N GLY A 230 23.69 -1.70 -8.60
CA GLY A 230 22.30 -1.63 -8.99
C GLY A 230 21.41 -1.25 -7.81
N ASN A 231 20.68 -0.15 -7.99
CA ASN A 231 19.71 0.36 -7.03
C ASN A 231 18.40 0.72 -7.76
N ASP A 232 17.47 1.36 -7.05
CA ASP A 232 16.16 1.73 -7.62
C ASP A 232 16.26 2.77 -8.76
N VAL A 233 17.40 3.45 -8.94
CA VAL A 233 17.64 4.43 -10.02
C VAL A 233 18.45 3.83 -11.17
N VAL A 234 19.51 3.08 -10.88
CA VAL A 234 20.39 2.43 -11.85
C VAL A 234 20.08 0.93 -11.88
N PRO A 235 19.35 0.43 -12.90
CA PRO A 235 18.89 -0.95 -12.93
C PRO A 235 20.00 -1.96 -13.21
N GLU A 236 19.88 -3.13 -12.58
CA GLU A 236 20.84 -4.26 -12.70
C GLU A 236 21.12 -4.67 -14.14
N SER A 237 20.10 -4.64 -15.00
CA SER A 237 20.21 -5.06 -16.40
C SER A 237 21.22 -4.24 -17.20
N LEU A 238 21.47 -2.98 -16.82
CA LEU A 238 22.47 -2.13 -17.47
C LEU A 238 23.89 -2.39 -16.95
N LEU A 239 24.02 -3.06 -15.80
CA LEU A 239 25.30 -3.24 -15.12
C LEU A 239 25.93 -4.62 -15.35
N GLU A 240 25.21 -5.57 -15.97
CA GLU A 240 25.70 -6.93 -16.18
C GLU A 240 27.04 -6.98 -16.94
N GLY A 241 27.17 -6.18 -18.00
CA GLY A 241 28.42 -6.10 -18.77
C GLY A 241 29.58 -5.52 -17.95
N PHE A 242 29.28 -4.51 -17.12
CA PHE A 242 30.24 -3.91 -16.20
C PHE A 242 30.67 -4.90 -15.12
N TRP A 243 29.75 -5.64 -14.50
CA TRP A 243 30.07 -6.65 -13.50
C TRP A 243 30.97 -7.76 -14.06
N ARG A 244 30.72 -8.21 -15.29
CA ARG A 244 31.61 -9.20 -15.96
C ARG A 244 33.03 -8.65 -16.13
N LYS A 245 33.17 -7.38 -16.49
CA LYS A 245 34.48 -6.71 -16.60
C LYS A 245 35.18 -6.64 -15.24
N CYS A 246 34.49 -6.20 -14.19
CA CYS A 246 35.04 -6.14 -12.82
C CYS A 246 35.47 -7.53 -12.32
N LEU A 247 34.66 -8.57 -12.54
CA LEU A 247 34.97 -9.94 -12.14
C LEU A 247 36.16 -10.54 -12.91
N ALA A 248 36.41 -10.07 -14.14
CA ALA A 248 37.57 -10.48 -14.92
C ALA A 248 38.87 -9.83 -14.43
N THR A 249 38.79 -8.59 -13.94
CA THR A 249 39.96 -7.82 -13.48
C THR A 249 40.23 -7.93 -11.98
N SER A 250 39.27 -8.41 -11.20
CA SER A 250 39.37 -8.51 -9.74
C SER A 250 40.36 -9.58 -9.31
N SER A 251 41.23 -9.22 -8.38
CA SER A 251 42.17 -10.14 -7.71
C SER A 251 41.50 -11.00 -6.63
N HIS A 252 40.26 -10.68 -6.25
CA HIS A 252 39.53 -11.30 -5.14
C HIS A 252 38.42 -12.23 -5.66
N LYS A 253 38.80 -13.41 -6.21
CA LYS A 253 37.84 -14.49 -6.48
C LYS A 253 37.78 -15.43 -5.29
N HIS A 254 36.77 -15.25 -4.44
CA HIS A 254 36.52 -16.17 -3.34
C HIS A 254 35.57 -17.27 -3.81
N HIS A 255 36.12 -18.46 -4.08
CA HIS A 255 35.35 -19.63 -4.53
C HIS A 255 34.28 -20.09 -3.51
N THR A 256 34.41 -19.67 -2.26
CA THR A 256 33.48 -19.98 -1.16
C THR A 256 32.23 -19.10 -1.13
N TYR A 257 32.24 -17.92 -1.77
CA TYR A 257 31.12 -17.00 -1.74
C TYR A 257 30.22 -17.12 -2.98
N ASN A 258 28.94 -16.79 -2.80
CA ASN A 258 27.99 -16.80 -3.91
C ASN A 258 28.34 -15.75 -4.97
N GLY A 259 27.84 -15.93 -6.20
CA GLY A 259 28.16 -15.04 -7.32
C GLY A 259 27.87 -13.56 -7.05
N ARG A 260 26.82 -13.26 -6.26
CA ARG A 260 26.48 -11.88 -5.90
C ARG A 260 27.52 -11.24 -4.97
N SER A 261 28.02 -11.97 -3.99
CA SER A 261 29.05 -11.48 -3.07
C SER A 261 30.37 -11.20 -3.80
N ASN A 262 30.71 -12.01 -4.80
CA ASN A 262 31.87 -11.76 -5.66
C ASN A 262 31.70 -10.49 -6.50
N ILE A 263 30.48 -10.18 -6.97
CA ILE A 263 30.20 -8.90 -7.64
C ILE A 263 30.42 -7.73 -6.67
N VAL A 264 29.95 -7.83 -5.42
CA VAL A 264 30.14 -6.80 -4.40
C VAL A 264 31.62 -6.47 -4.19
N TRP A 265 32.46 -7.49 -4.01
CA TRP A 265 33.91 -7.33 -3.90
C TRP A 265 34.56 -6.75 -5.16
N ALA A 266 34.20 -7.25 -6.34
CA ALA A 266 34.79 -6.81 -7.59
C ALA A 266 34.46 -5.35 -7.92
N VAL A 267 33.25 -4.89 -7.59
CA VAL A 267 32.86 -3.49 -7.75
C VAL A 267 33.60 -2.60 -6.74
N ALA A 268 33.75 -3.03 -5.49
CA ALA A 268 34.53 -2.30 -4.50
C ALA A 268 36.01 -2.16 -4.92
N ASP A 269 36.64 -3.27 -5.33
CA ASP A 269 38.02 -3.28 -5.84
C ASP A 269 38.19 -2.33 -7.04
N TYR A 270 37.21 -2.33 -7.97
CA TYR A 270 37.23 -1.40 -9.10
C TYR A 270 37.18 0.07 -8.64
N ILE A 271 36.26 0.43 -7.75
CA ILE A 271 36.11 1.82 -7.26
C ILE A 271 37.36 2.28 -6.50
N SER A 272 38.00 1.39 -5.72
CA SER A 272 39.22 1.72 -4.96
C SER A 272 40.38 2.20 -5.85
N LYS A 273 40.37 1.84 -7.14
CA LYS A 273 41.39 2.19 -8.14
C LYS A 273 41.03 3.43 -8.95
N VAL A 274 39.80 3.94 -8.83
CA VAL A 274 39.31 5.09 -9.61
C VAL A 274 39.52 6.38 -8.81
N PRO A 275 40.18 7.42 -9.38
CA PRO A 275 40.30 8.70 -8.72
C PRO A 275 38.93 9.30 -8.38
N CYS A 276 38.77 9.79 -7.15
CA CYS A 276 37.53 10.41 -6.70
C CYS A 276 37.37 11.81 -7.32
N SER A 277 36.82 11.91 -8.51
CA SER A 277 36.66 13.18 -9.23
C SER A 277 35.41 13.22 -10.11
N TYR A 278 34.93 14.43 -10.40
CA TYR A 278 33.85 14.66 -11.36
C TYR A 278 34.18 14.12 -12.76
N THR A 279 35.44 14.24 -13.20
CA THR A 279 35.88 13.70 -14.50
C THR A 279 35.74 12.18 -14.54
N SER A 280 36.18 11.50 -13.49
CA SER A 280 36.04 10.05 -13.37
C SER A 280 34.58 9.60 -13.35
N MET A 281 33.69 10.38 -12.72
CA MET A 281 32.24 10.15 -12.80
C MET A 281 31.72 10.20 -14.24
N LYS A 282 32.14 11.22 -15.01
CA LYS A 282 31.75 11.36 -16.42
C LYS A 282 32.33 10.26 -17.31
N ASP A 283 33.51 9.75 -17.00
CA ASP A 283 34.08 8.63 -17.74
C ASP A 283 33.37 7.31 -17.43
N LEU A 284 32.91 7.11 -16.18
CA LEU A 284 32.04 6.00 -15.82
C LEU A 284 30.71 6.05 -16.57
N GLU A 285 30.08 7.23 -16.65
CA GLU A 285 28.84 7.42 -17.41
C GLU A 285 29.00 7.10 -18.92
N LYS A 286 30.15 7.38 -19.51
CA LYS A 286 30.44 7.03 -20.92
C LYS A 286 30.68 5.53 -21.12
N MET A 287 31.25 4.85 -20.12
CA MET A 287 31.55 3.43 -20.20
C MET A 287 30.32 2.55 -19.99
N LEU A 288 29.41 2.97 -19.11
CA LEU A 288 28.19 2.21 -18.82
C LEU A 288 27.17 2.34 -19.97
N PRO A 289 26.41 1.29 -20.30
CA PRO A 289 25.39 1.33 -21.33
C PRO A 289 24.11 2.04 -20.83
N LEU A 290 24.23 3.30 -20.42
CA LEU A 290 23.13 4.09 -19.81
C LEU A 290 22.03 4.50 -20.80
N GLY A 291 22.14 4.09 -22.07
CA GLY A 291 21.15 4.41 -23.11
C GLY A 291 21.10 5.91 -23.42
N SER A 292 19.89 6.44 -23.54
CA SER A 292 19.64 7.86 -23.84
C SER A 292 19.88 8.78 -22.63
N ASP A 293 19.71 8.29 -21.40
CA ASP A 293 19.94 9.08 -20.18
C ASP A 293 21.36 8.88 -19.65
N LYS A 294 22.30 9.66 -20.19
CA LYS A 294 23.70 9.68 -19.72
C LYS A 294 23.88 10.22 -18.30
N THR A 295 22.83 10.77 -17.68
CA THR A 295 22.87 11.32 -16.31
C THR A 295 22.35 10.35 -15.26
N LEU A 296 21.97 9.12 -15.64
CA LEU A 296 21.35 8.17 -14.73
C LEU A 296 22.24 7.82 -13.52
N LEU A 297 23.54 7.65 -13.75
CA LEU A 297 24.50 7.37 -12.68
C LEU A 297 24.64 8.57 -11.73
N SER A 298 24.77 9.79 -12.25
CA SER A 298 24.82 11.00 -11.43
C SER A 298 23.57 11.21 -10.60
N ARG A 299 22.39 11.02 -11.19
CA ARG A 299 21.11 11.09 -10.45
C ARG A 299 21.02 10.03 -9.35
N GLY A 300 21.54 8.83 -9.59
CA GLY A 300 21.57 7.76 -8.59
C GLY A 300 22.50 8.08 -7.41
N VAL A 301 23.67 8.68 -7.66
CA VAL A 301 24.58 9.10 -6.59
C VAL A 301 23.99 10.27 -5.81
N GLU A 302 23.38 11.22 -6.51
CA GLU A 302 22.72 12.39 -5.91
C GLU A 302 21.53 11.99 -5.02
N SER A 303 20.81 10.90 -5.33
CA SER A 303 19.68 10.47 -4.49
C SER A 303 20.08 10.05 -3.07
N TYR A 304 21.36 9.75 -2.81
CA TYR A 304 21.85 9.45 -1.46
C TYR A 304 22.41 10.69 -0.71
N LEU A 305 22.45 11.87 -1.34
CA LEU A 305 22.95 13.08 -0.70
C LEU A 305 21.85 13.77 0.11
N LEU A 306 22.01 13.76 1.43
CA LEU A 306 21.08 14.40 2.34
C LEU A 306 21.30 15.93 2.40
N PRO A 307 20.30 16.70 2.87
CA PRO A 307 20.42 18.16 2.95
C PRO A 307 21.69 18.60 3.71
N GLY A 308 22.45 19.52 3.11
CA GLY A 308 23.70 20.03 3.67
C GLY A 308 24.94 19.17 3.37
N GLN A 309 24.78 18.01 2.74
CA GLN A 309 25.90 17.15 2.35
C GLN A 309 26.42 17.49 0.95
N GLN A 310 27.69 17.18 0.74
CA GLN A 310 28.36 17.35 -0.54
C GLN A 310 29.04 16.03 -0.92
N SER A 311 29.22 15.83 -2.22
CA SER A 311 29.97 14.69 -2.73
C SER A 311 31.09 15.16 -3.66
N PRO A 312 32.32 14.64 -3.48
CA PRO A 312 33.47 14.95 -4.34
C PRO A 312 33.29 14.44 -5.78
N TRP A 313 32.26 13.62 -6.04
CA TRP A 313 31.89 13.18 -7.38
C TRP A 313 31.15 14.26 -8.19
N PHE A 314 30.83 15.43 -7.59
CA PHE A 314 30.09 16.53 -8.23
C PHE A 314 30.78 17.89 -8.09
N LEU A 315 30.47 18.80 -9.03
CA LEU A 315 30.80 20.22 -8.94
C LEU A 315 29.67 20.99 -8.22
N HIS A 316 30.07 21.88 -7.30
CA HIS A 316 29.23 22.68 -6.40
C HIS A 316 28.08 23.50 -7.04
N HIS A 317 28.08 23.67 -8.37
CA HIS A 317 27.18 24.57 -9.11
C HIS A 317 26.00 23.88 -9.83
N VAL A 318 26.00 22.54 -9.95
CA VAL A 318 24.95 21.81 -10.70
C VAL A 318 23.71 21.55 -9.83
N THR A 319 23.89 21.39 -8.51
CA THR A 319 22.83 21.04 -7.54
C THR A 319 21.72 22.08 -7.47
N LYS A 320 22.00 23.36 -7.79
CA LYS A 320 21.01 24.46 -7.73
C LYS A 320 20.11 24.52 -8.97
N LEU A 321 20.57 24.04 -10.13
CA LEU A 321 19.85 24.13 -11.40
C LEU A 321 18.85 22.98 -11.59
N GLN A 322 19.09 21.81 -11.01
CA GLN A 322 18.16 20.67 -11.11
C GLN A 322 17.00 20.74 -10.10
N THR A 323 17.18 21.40 -8.95
CA THR A 323 16.07 21.78 -8.06
C THR A 323 15.05 22.69 -8.74
N LEU A 324 15.44 23.45 -9.77
CA LEU A 324 14.54 24.31 -10.54
C LEU A 324 13.78 23.56 -11.66
N SER A 325 14.27 22.39 -12.10
CA SER A 325 13.64 21.66 -13.22
C SER A 325 12.60 20.62 -12.81
N LEU A 326 12.49 20.30 -11.52
CA LEU A 326 11.46 19.38 -10.98
C LEU A 326 10.16 20.11 -10.56
N GLN A 327 10.05 21.42 -10.77
CA GLN A 327 8.90 22.23 -10.39
C GLN A 327 8.35 23.05 -11.56
N GLN A 328 7.91 22.37 -12.62
CA GLN A 328 6.93 22.92 -13.56
C GLN A 328 5.92 21.82 -13.94
N GLN A 329 5.35 21.14 -12.95
CA GLN A 329 4.02 20.58 -13.11
C GLN A 329 3.06 21.59 -12.48
N THR A 330 2.20 22.16 -13.30
CA THR A 330 1.07 22.94 -12.81
C THR A 330 0.16 21.98 -12.06
N ASP A 331 0.04 22.16 -10.74
CA ASP A 331 -0.86 21.35 -9.90
C ASP A 331 -2.26 21.31 -10.52
N LEU A 332 -2.93 20.16 -10.47
CA LEU A 332 -4.30 20.03 -10.97
C LEU A 332 -5.28 20.88 -10.16
N CYS A 333 -5.06 20.99 -8.86
CA CYS A 333 -5.81 21.88 -8.00
C CYS A 333 -5.25 23.31 -8.05
N GLN A 334 -6.03 24.25 -8.57
CA GLN A 334 -5.64 25.66 -8.65
C GLN A 334 -5.92 26.43 -7.34
N ASP A 335 -6.70 25.86 -6.43
CA ASP A 335 -7.05 26.49 -5.16
C ASP A 335 -5.98 26.21 -4.11
N HIS A 336 -5.18 27.24 -3.82
CA HIS A 336 -4.01 27.13 -2.94
C HIS A 336 -4.37 26.67 -1.51
N GLU A 337 -5.50 27.10 -0.96
CA GLU A 337 -5.89 26.71 0.41
C GLU A 337 -6.30 25.23 0.47
N ILE A 338 -7.07 24.77 -0.53
CA ILE A 338 -7.44 23.35 -0.67
C ILE A 338 -6.18 22.50 -0.83
N PHE A 339 -5.29 22.90 -1.74
CA PHE A 339 -4.07 22.15 -2.02
C PHE A 339 -3.15 22.06 -0.80
N GLN A 340 -2.95 23.17 -0.09
CA GLN A 340 -2.14 23.22 1.12
C GLN A 340 -2.74 22.37 2.24
N LEU A 341 -4.07 22.43 2.46
CA LEU A 341 -4.74 21.58 3.44
C LEU A 341 -4.59 20.09 3.08
N ALA A 342 -4.77 19.73 1.81
CA ALA A 342 -4.60 18.35 1.35
C ALA A 342 -3.18 17.84 1.59
N LYS A 343 -2.16 18.68 1.34
CA LYS A 343 -0.75 18.39 1.58
C LYS A 343 -0.45 18.22 3.07
N GLU A 344 -0.96 19.11 3.93
CA GLU A 344 -0.79 19.01 5.38
C GLU A 344 -1.40 17.73 5.94
N GLN A 345 -2.64 17.43 5.55
CA GLN A 345 -3.32 16.19 5.92
C GLN A 345 -2.60 14.94 5.39
N HIS A 346 -1.99 15.01 4.21
CA HIS A 346 -1.15 13.92 3.69
C HIS A 346 0.06 13.71 4.59
N ILE A 347 0.85 14.75 4.83
CA ILE A 347 2.03 14.69 5.73
C ILE A 347 1.61 14.16 7.11
N GLN A 348 0.50 14.63 7.67
CA GLN A 348 -0.04 14.20 8.96
C GLN A 348 -0.75 12.84 8.94
N SER A 349 -0.69 12.11 7.82
CA SER A 349 -1.23 10.76 7.67
C SER A 349 -2.75 10.65 7.83
N GLU A 350 -3.48 11.73 7.57
CA GLU A 350 -4.95 11.79 7.64
C GLU A 350 -5.60 11.37 6.32
N ASN A 351 -4.90 11.60 5.22
CA ASN A 351 -5.22 11.07 3.93
C ASN A 351 -3.94 10.54 3.26
N TYR A 352 -4.06 9.63 2.30
CA TYR A 352 -2.89 9.11 1.57
C TYR A 352 -3.00 9.27 0.05
N ALA A 353 -4.19 9.61 -0.43
CA ALA A 353 -4.55 9.61 -1.84
C ALA A 353 -4.90 11.00 -2.35
N ILE A 354 -5.44 11.86 -1.49
CA ILE A 354 -6.05 13.13 -1.91
C ILE A 354 -4.98 14.09 -2.45
N PHE A 355 -3.85 14.20 -1.75
CA PHE A 355 -2.73 15.00 -2.22
C PHE A 355 -2.23 14.55 -3.60
N ASN A 356 -2.02 13.24 -3.81
CA ASN A 356 -1.53 12.70 -5.09
C ASN A 356 -2.50 12.94 -6.26
N ILE A 357 -3.81 12.86 -5.99
CA ILE A 357 -4.85 13.15 -6.98
C ILE A 357 -4.86 14.66 -7.32
N LEU A 358 -4.74 15.53 -6.33
CA LEU A 358 -4.79 16.99 -6.52
C LEU A 358 -3.49 17.57 -7.11
N SER A 359 -2.35 16.92 -6.89
CA SER A 359 -1.06 17.31 -7.48
C SER A 359 -0.91 16.77 -8.90
N ASN A 360 -0.95 15.45 -9.04
CA ASN A 360 -0.50 14.75 -10.24
C ASN A 360 -1.64 14.08 -11.02
N GLY A 361 -2.85 14.03 -10.45
CA GLY A 361 -4.00 13.37 -11.06
C GLY A 361 -3.75 11.87 -11.16
N GLU A 362 -3.12 11.31 -10.13
CA GLU A 362 -2.65 9.93 -10.15
C GLU A 362 -2.99 9.21 -8.86
N LEU A 363 -3.33 7.92 -8.99
CA LEU A 363 -3.55 7.03 -7.86
C LEU A 363 -3.08 5.61 -8.19
N GLU A 364 -2.34 5.02 -7.27
CA GLU A 364 -1.87 3.65 -7.34
C GLU A 364 -2.50 2.75 -6.26
N CYS A 365 -2.64 1.47 -6.58
CA CYS A 365 -3.07 0.47 -5.60
C CYS A 365 -2.38 -0.86 -5.86
N SER A 366 -1.65 -1.36 -4.86
CA SER A 366 -0.92 -2.64 -4.91
C SER A 366 -1.87 -3.85 -4.91
N ASN A 367 -1.30 -5.04 -5.15
CA ASN A 367 -1.94 -6.36 -5.02
C ASN A 367 -2.78 -6.52 -3.75
N SER A 368 -3.78 -7.39 -3.84
CA SER A 368 -4.52 -7.97 -2.71
C SER A 368 -4.51 -9.49 -2.82
N LEU A 369 -5.02 -10.20 -1.81
CA LEU A 369 -5.30 -11.64 -1.90
C LEU A 369 -6.55 -11.88 -2.76
N GLU A 370 -6.39 -11.79 -4.08
CA GLU A 370 -7.42 -12.02 -5.09
C GLU A 370 -7.11 -13.29 -5.89
N ASP A 371 -8.08 -14.19 -5.99
CA ASP A 371 -7.89 -15.47 -6.69
C ASP A 371 -8.08 -15.27 -8.19
N VAL A 372 -6.99 -15.35 -8.94
CA VAL A 372 -6.98 -15.21 -10.40
C VAL A 372 -7.89 -16.23 -11.12
N TYR A 373 -8.10 -17.41 -10.54
CA TYR A 373 -8.92 -18.46 -11.14
C TYR A 373 -10.38 -18.41 -10.68
N ASP A 374 -10.73 -17.50 -9.78
CA ASP A 374 -12.11 -17.27 -9.34
C ASP A 374 -12.81 -16.31 -10.32
N THR A 375 -13.80 -16.83 -11.05
CA THR A 375 -14.60 -16.06 -11.99
C THR A 375 -15.83 -15.40 -11.36
N GLU A 376 -16.11 -15.71 -10.09
CA GLU A 376 -17.30 -15.20 -9.39
C GLU A 376 -17.07 -13.81 -8.81
N ILE A 377 -15.85 -13.51 -8.37
CA ILE A 377 -15.51 -12.24 -7.71
C ILE A 377 -14.51 -11.49 -8.60
N PRO A 378 -14.90 -10.34 -9.19
CA PRO A 378 -13.99 -9.51 -9.95
C PRO A 378 -12.88 -8.93 -9.06
N GLY A 379 -11.76 -8.52 -9.68
CA GLY A 379 -10.68 -7.88 -8.92
C GLY A 379 -11.09 -6.56 -8.28
N GLN A 380 -10.51 -6.22 -7.13
CA GLN A 380 -10.91 -5.06 -6.30
C GLN A 380 -10.86 -3.74 -7.09
N ALA A 381 -9.89 -3.61 -7.99
CA ALA A 381 -9.72 -2.42 -8.80
C ALA A 381 -10.97 -2.14 -9.65
N LEU A 382 -11.57 -3.19 -10.22
CA LEU A 382 -12.76 -3.10 -11.05
C LEU A 382 -14.00 -2.88 -10.19
N ILE A 383 -14.14 -3.61 -9.08
CA ILE A 383 -15.26 -3.48 -8.13
C ILE A 383 -15.41 -2.04 -7.66
N TYR A 384 -14.31 -1.39 -7.26
CA TYR A 384 -14.34 -0.06 -6.66
C TYR A 384 -14.12 1.09 -7.67
N ARG A 385 -13.91 0.81 -8.96
CA ARG A 385 -13.72 1.84 -9.99
C ARG A 385 -14.89 2.85 -10.04
N PRO A 386 -16.17 2.42 -10.03
CA PRO A 386 -17.28 3.37 -10.01
C PRO A 386 -17.24 4.32 -8.81
N ALA A 387 -16.88 3.82 -7.62
CA ALA A 387 -16.76 4.67 -6.45
C ALA A 387 -15.63 5.69 -6.60
N ARG A 388 -14.48 5.26 -7.14
CA ARG A 388 -13.35 6.15 -7.42
C ARG A 388 -13.69 7.22 -8.44
N GLN A 389 -14.43 6.90 -9.51
CA GLN A 389 -14.90 7.90 -10.48
C GLN A 389 -15.72 9.02 -9.82
N HIS A 390 -16.58 8.67 -8.86
CA HIS A 390 -17.33 9.66 -8.10
C HIS A 390 -16.46 10.46 -7.14
N ILE A 391 -15.51 9.82 -6.46
CA ILE A 391 -14.53 10.51 -5.59
C ILE A 391 -13.72 11.52 -6.41
N TYR A 392 -13.24 11.14 -7.59
CA TYR A 392 -12.51 12.04 -8.47
C TYR A 392 -13.35 13.23 -8.91
N ALA A 393 -14.65 13.02 -9.17
CA ALA A 393 -15.55 14.12 -9.52
C ALA A 393 -15.72 15.10 -8.36
N VAL A 394 -15.83 14.61 -7.11
CA VAL A 394 -15.86 15.48 -5.92
C VAL A 394 -14.58 16.30 -5.78
N LEU A 395 -13.41 15.69 -6.03
CA LEU A 395 -12.11 16.34 -5.88
C LEU A 395 -11.76 17.32 -7.00
N LEU A 396 -12.12 16.99 -8.23
CA LEU A 396 -11.68 17.68 -9.44
C LEU A 396 -12.78 18.52 -10.09
N ALA A 397 -13.90 18.73 -9.39
CA ALA A 397 -14.99 19.58 -9.83
C ALA A 397 -14.49 20.99 -10.14
N SER A 398 -14.46 21.32 -11.43
CA SER A 398 -14.24 22.68 -11.89
C SER A 398 -15.60 23.38 -11.94
N GLY A 399 -15.82 24.36 -11.06
CA GLY A 399 -17.02 25.22 -11.08
C GLY A 399 -17.19 26.08 -12.34
N THR A 400 -16.42 25.83 -13.41
CA THR A 400 -16.35 26.64 -14.63
C THR A 400 -16.84 25.91 -15.90
N GLY A 401 -17.53 24.77 -15.77
CA GLY A 401 -18.08 24.01 -16.91
C GLY A 401 -17.01 23.33 -17.79
N ARG A 402 -15.74 23.33 -17.37
CA ARG A 402 -14.67 22.56 -18.02
C ARG A 402 -14.84 21.07 -17.76
N PRO A 403 -14.46 20.21 -18.73
CA PRO A 403 -14.47 18.76 -18.52
C PRO A 403 -13.50 18.39 -17.40
N TYR A 404 -13.88 17.39 -16.61
CA TYR A 404 -13.02 16.85 -15.56
C TYR A 404 -11.69 16.35 -16.15
N PRO A 405 -10.54 16.65 -15.52
CA PRO A 405 -9.29 16.06 -15.91
C PRO A 405 -9.32 14.54 -15.67
N LEU A 406 -8.71 13.78 -16.58
CA LEU A 406 -8.56 12.33 -16.45
C LEU A 406 -7.60 12.00 -15.32
N VAL A 407 -7.92 10.97 -14.54
CA VAL A 407 -7.06 10.47 -13.47
C VAL A 407 -6.32 9.22 -13.95
N LYS A 408 -5.01 9.17 -13.74
CA LYS A 408 -4.14 8.04 -14.07
C LYS A 408 -4.19 7.01 -12.94
N GLU A 409 -4.69 5.81 -13.23
CA GLU A 409 -4.72 4.70 -12.27
C GLU A 409 -3.64 3.64 -12.55
N TRP A 410 -2.82 3.37 -11.53
CA TRP A 410 -1.88 2.25 -11.48
C TRP A 410 -2.39 1.18 -10.52
N PHE A 411 -3.49 0.54 -10.89
CA PHE A 411 -4.16 -0.44 -10.05
C PHE A 411 -3.80 -1.86 -10.45
N VAL A 412 -3.26 -2.63 -9.51
CA VAL A 412 -2.99 -4.05 -9.73
C VAL A 412 -4.31 -4.83 -9.62
N TYR A 413 -4.64 -5.56 -10.69
CA TYR A 413 -5.70 -6.57 -10.71
C TYR A 413 -5.39 -7.59 -11.82
N PHE A 414 -6.06 -8.73 -11.80
CA PHE A 414 -5.83 -9.77 -12.79
C PHE A 414 -6.13 -9.29 -14.22
N GLY A 415 -5.18 -9.51 -15.13
CA GLY A 415 -5.28 -9.07 -16.53
C GLY A 415 -4.75 -7.66 -16.80
N ASN A 416 -4.36 -6.88 -15.78
CA ASN A 416 -3.69 -5.60 -15.99
C ASN A 416 -2.16 -5.79 -16.12
N PRO A 417 -1.55 -5.55 -17.30
CA PRO A 417 -0.10 -5.65 -17.46
C PRO A 417 0.67 -4.48 -16.84
N LEU A 418 0.00 -3.38 -16.47
CA LEU A 418 0.62 -2.17 -15.91
C LEU A 418 1.70 -1.55 -16.81
N HIS A 419 1.61 -1.72 -18.14
CA HIS A 419 2.53 -1.05 -19.07
C HIS A 419 2.33 0.47 -19.11
N GLN A 420 1.09 0.92 -18.91
CA GLN A 420 0.67 2.31 -18.88
C GLN A 420 -0.46 2.46 -17.85
N PRO A 421 -0.68 3.66 -17.30
CA PRO A 421 -1.82 3.88 -16.40
C PRO A 421 -3.13 3.79 -17.18
N GLU A 422 -4.16 3.29 -16.53
CA GLU A 422 -5.53 3.42 -17.04
C GLU A 422 -6.03 4.85 -16.83
N LEU A 423 -6.58 5.48 -17.87
CA LEU A 423 -7.14 6.83 -17.77
C LEU A 423 -8.60 6.75 -17.39
N ILE A 424 -8.93 7.20 -16.18
CA ILE A 424 -10.26 7.13 -15.60
C ILE A 424 -10.94 8.48 -15.68
N GLN A 425 -12.11 8.49 -16.32
CA GLN A 425 -12.98 9.66 -16.39
C GLN A 425 -13.77 9.82 -15.08
N PRO A 426 -13.69 10.97 -14.41
CA PRO A 426 -14.56 11.28 -13.28
C PRO A 426 -16.03 11.31 -13.70
N VAL A 427 -16.91 10.84 -12.81
CA VAL A 427 -18.36 10.76 -13.04
C VAL A 427 -19.07 11.43 -11.87
N GLU A 428 -19.95 12.38 -12.15
CA GLU A 428 -20.65 13.11 -11.08
C GLU A 428 -21.50 12.17 -10.23
N PRO A 429 -21.37 12.23 -8.89
CA PRO A 429 -22.26 11.49 -8.01
C PRO A 429 -23.67 12.09 -8.05
N ALA A 430 -24.67 11.23 -7.90
CA ALA A 430 -26.08 11.64 -7.88
C ALA A 430 -26.45 12.32 -6.54
N VAL A 431 -26.05 13.58 -6.36
CA VAL A 431 -26.39 14.38 -5.17
C VAL A 431 -27.57 15.30 -5.50
N PRO A 432 -28.71 15.19 -4.78
CA PRO A 432 -29.82 16.14 -4.92
C PRO A 432 -29.36 17.58 -4.68
N GLY A 433 -29.61 18.47 -5.65
CA GLY A 433 -29.16 19.86 -5.61
C GLY A 433 -27.74 20.09 -6.14
N GLY A 434 -27.09 19.06 -6.69
CA GLY A 434 -25.74 19.14 -7.26
C GLY A 434 -24.64 18.74 -6.27
N THR A 435 -23.48 18.37 -6.82
CA THR A 435 -22.31 18.01 -6.02
C THR A 435 -21.73 19.27 -5.37
N PRO A 436 -21.57 19.30 -4.03
CA PRO A 436 -21.00 20.47 -3.35
C PRO A 436 -19.53 20.61 -3.71
N ASN A 437 -19.03 21.85 -3.82
CA ASN A 437 -17.61 22.09 -4.04
C ASN A 437 -16.78 21.78 -2.78
N LEU A 438 -15.46 21.59 -2.97
CA LEU A 438 -14.54 21.29 -1.87
C LEU A 438 -14.49 22.38 -0.81
N ARG A 439 -14.69 23.66 -1.18
CA ARG A 439 -14.73 24.75 -0.19
C ARG A 439 -15.85 24.54 0.82
N THR A 440 -17.05 24.22 0.34
CA THR A 440 -18.20 23.90 1.19
C THR A 440 -17.95 22.65 2.02
N LEU A 441 -17.38 21.60 1.43
CA LEU A 441 -17.16 20.34 2.14
C LEU A 441 -16.08 20.48 3.22
N TRP A 442 -15.00 21.21 2.98
CA TRP A 442 -13.81 21.18 3.86
C TRP A 442 -13.77 22.32 4.87
N PHE A 443 -14.24 23.52 4.50
CA PHE A 443 -14.09 24.72 5.34
C PHE A 443 -15.37 25.19 6.02
N SER A 444 -16.55 24.89 5.43
CA SER A 444 -17.83 25.27 6.04
C SER A 444 -18.14 24.45 7.29
N ARG A 445 -18.93 25.03 8.20
CA ARG A 445 -19.35 24.42 9.47
C ARG A 445 -20.87 24.44 9.60
N GLY A 446 -21.41 23.56 10.43
CA GLY A 446 -22.83 23.50 10.75
C GLY A 446 -23.45 22.11 10.51
N PRO A 447 -24.62 21.84 11.11
CA PRO A 447 -25.28 20.54 11.00
C PRO A 447 -25.72 20.20 9.57
N ASP A 448 -26.17 21.19 8.80
CA ASP A 448 -26.56 20.99 7.39
C ASP A 448 -25.36 20.62 6.51
N VAL A 449 -24.20 21.24 6.77
CA VAL A 449 -22.94 20.87 6.10
C VAL A 449 -22.57 19.43 6.44
N GLN A 450 -22.70 19.01 7.71
CA GLN A 450 -22.40 17.63 8.08
C GLN A 450 -23.35 16.62 7.40
N ARG A 451 -24.64 16.95 7.31
CA ARG A 451 -25.62 16.15 6.56
C ARG A 451 -25.25 16.10 5.06
N GLN A 452 -24.79 17.22 4.50
CA GLN A 452 -24.35 17.30 3.11
C GLN A 452 -23.09 16.45 2.86
N ARG A 453 -22.08 16.51 3.75
CA ARG A 453 -20.88 15.66 3.70
C ARG A 453 -21.23 14.18 3.69
N TYR A 454 -22.13 13.76 4.60
CA TYR A 454 -22.57 12.37 4.70
C TYR A 454 -23.33 11.93 3.45
N ARG A 455 -24.22 12.80 2.93
CA ARG A 455 -24.96 12.54 1.68
C ARG A 455 -24.03 12.42 0.47
N THR A 456 -23.05 13.31 0.32
CA THR A 456 -22.05 13.25 -0.76
C THR A 456 -21.22 11.98 -0.67
N TRP A 457 -20.80 11.59 0.53
CA TRP A 457 -20.08 10.33 0.76
C TRP A 457 -20.91 9.11 0.35
N LEU A 458 -22.20 9.05 0.71
CA LEU A 458 -23.09 7.99 0.26
C LEU A 458 -23.29 7.99 -1.27
N ALA A 459 -23.35 9.18 -1.88
CA ALA A 459 -23.51 9.32 -3.32
C ALA A 459 -22.30 8.78 -4.10
N CYS A 460 -21.09 8.80 -3.52
CA CYS A 460 -19.92 8.10 -4.09
C CYS A 460 -20.13 6.59 -4.24
N PHE A 461 -21.02 5.99 -3.45
CA PHE A 461 -21.38 4.57 -3.54
C PHE A 461 -22.77 4.35 -4.14
N HIS A 462 -23.39 5.40 -4.70
CA HIS A 462 -24.75 5.40 -5.24
C HIS A 462 -25.82 5.02 -4.20
N LEU A 463 -25.65 5.46 -2.95
CA LEU A 463 -26.49 5.11 -1.79
C LEU A 463 -27.09 6.32 -1.07
N GLN A 464 -27.15 7.48 -1.72
CA GLN A 464 -27.72 8.71 -1.16
C GLN A 464 -29.16 8.57 -0.65
N ASP A 465 -29.94 7.64 -1.22
CA ASP A 465 -31.35 7.41 -0.87
C ASP A 465 -31.52 6.78 0.52
N GLY A 466 -30.46 6.12 1.04
CA GLY A 466 -30.46 5.46 2.35
C GLY A 466 -29.95 6.33 3.51
N LEU A 467 -29.92 7.66 3.32
CA LEU A 467 -29.31 8.61 4.26
C LEU A 467 -29.83 8.45 5.68
N GLU A 468 -31.14 8.56 5.88
CA GLU A 468 -31.74 8.59 7.23
C GLU A 468 -31.58 7.25 7.95
N GLN A 469 -31.73 6.14 7.23
CA GLN A 469 -31.59 4.80 7.81
C GLN A 469 -30.13 4.51 8.20
N LEU A 470 -29.16 4.89 7.37
CA LEU A 470 -27.75 4.68 7.66
C LEU A 470 -27.25 5.61 8.77
N GLN A 471 -27.69 6.87 8.79
CA GLN A 471 -27.30 7.84 9.82
C GLN A 471 -27.86 7.50 11.21
N ALA A 472 -28.95 6.73 11.28
CA ALA A 472 -29.50 6.21 12.54
C ALA A 472 -28.70 5.04 13.13
N LEU A 473 -27.79 4.42 12.36
CA LEU A 473 -26.94 3.32 12.84
C LEU A 473 -25.66 3.85 13.49
N GLU A 474 -25.04 3.03 14.33
CA GLU A 474 -23.68 3.29 14.80
C GLU A 474 -22.71 3.38 13.61
N ALA A 475 -21.82 4.36 13.63
CA ALA A 475 -20.98 4.72 12.48
C ALA A 475 -20.23 3.54 11.81
N PRO A 476 -19.56 2.62 12.54
CA PRO A 476 -18.91 1.46 11.92
C PRO A 476 -19.90 0.49 11.27
N VAL A 477 -21.08 0.33 11.85
CA VAL A 477 -22.16 -0.51 11.29
C VAL A 477 -22.73 0.15 10.04
N ALA A 478 -22.97 1.46 10.07
CA ALA A 478 -23.45 2.22 8.92
C ALA A 478 -22.50 2.11 7.72
N ALA A 479 -21.20 2.31 7.95
CA ALA A 479 -20.17 2.17 6.93
C ALA A 479 -20.12 0.74 6.37
N SER A 480 -20.19 -0.27 7.24
CA SER A 480 -20.21 -1.68 6.81
C SER A 480 -21.44 -2.02 5.99
N CYS A 481 -22.63 -1.55 6.39
CA CYS A 481 -23.86 -1.73 5.62
C CYS A 481 -23.78 -1.05 4.26
N CYS A 482 -23.25 0.17 4.19
CA CYS A 482 -22.99 0.88 2.93
C CYS A 482 -22.08 0.03 2.02
N LEU A 483 -20.99 -0.50 2.56
CA LEU A 483 -20.03 -1.31 1.81
C LEU A 483 -20.66 -2.61 1.30
N MET A 484 -21.45 -3.27 2.14
CA MET A 484 -22.12 -4.52 1.79
C MET A 484 -23.17 -4.31 0.70
N VAL A 485 -23.99 -3.26 0.78
CA VAL A 485 -24.93 -2.92 -0.29
C VAL A 485 -24.16 -2.64 -1.58
N TYR A 486 -23.09 -1.84 -1.51
CA TYR A 486 -22.26 -1.55 -2.69
C TYR A 486 -21.71 -2.84 -3.31
N LEU A 487 -21.13 -3.74 -2.52
CA LEU A 487 -20.60 -5.01 -2.99
C LEU A 487 -21.68 -5.90 -3.62
N LEU A 488 -22.87 -5.99 -3.02
CA LEU A 488 -24.00 -6.77 -3.56
C LEU A 488 -24.53 -6.21 -4.89
N MET A 489 -24.35 -4.92 -5.13
CA MET A 489 -24.67 -4.25 -6.40
C MET A 489 -23.59 -4.49 -7.46
N GLN A 490 -22.30 -4.44 -7.09
CA GLN A 490 -21.19 -4.60 -8.04
C GLN A 490 -20.90 -6.07 -8.38
N VAL A 491 -21.13 -7.00 -7.43
CA VAL A 491 -20.75 -8.41 -7.55
C VAL A 491 -22.00 -9.30 -7.55
N HIS A 492 -22.44 -9.68 -8.76
CA HIS A 492 -23.68 -10.42 -8.99
C HIS A 492 -23.68 -11.85 -8.42
N SER A 493 -22.50 -12.42 -8.19
CA SER A 493 -22.33 -13.76 -7.60
C SER A 493 -22.58 -13.79 -6.09
N LEU A 494 -22.60 -12.64 -5.41
CA LEU A 494 -22.84 -12.58 -3.97
C LEU A 494 -24.26 -13.03 -3.63
N SER A 495 -24.33 -13.84 -2.58
CA SER A 495 -25.51 -14.57 -2.12
C SER A 495 -26.04 -14.04 -0.79
N LEU A 496 -27.21 -14.55 -0.38
CA LEU A 496 -27.74 -14.27 0.95
C LEU A 496 -26.83 -14.80 2.06
N GLU A 497 -26.17 -15.93 1.83
CA GLU A 497 -25.25 -16.55 2.77
C GLU A 497 -23.98 -15.70 2.96
N ASP A 498 -23.48 -15.06 1.89
CA ASP A 498 -22.38 -14.09 1.98
C ASP A 498 -22.78 -12.88 2.83
N LEU A 499 -23.99 -12.35 2.61
CA LEU A 499 -24.58 -11.27 3.41
C LEU A 499 -24.70 -11.66 4.89
N HIS A 500 -25.22 -12.86 5.18
CA HIS A 500 -25.36 -13.34 6.56
C HIS A 500 -24.01 -13.49 7.26
N ALA A 501 -22.98 -13.97 6.56
CA ALA A 501 -21.63 -14.10 7.10
C ALA A 501 -21.04 -12.75 7.54
N PHE A 502 -21.15 -11.72 6.69
CA PHE A 502 -20.68 -10.38 7.04
C PHE A 502 -21.50 -9.73 8.17
N LEU A 503 -22.83 -9.88 8.18
CA LEU A 503 -23.66 -9.36 9.28
C LEU A 503 -23.33 -10.05 10.61
N ALA A 504 -23.18 -11.37 10.60
CA ALA A 504 -22.80 -12.13 11.78
C ALA A 504 -21.40 -11.74 12.28
N LEU A 505 -20.45 -11.52 11.37
CA LEU A 505 -19.11 -11.02 11.68
C LEU A 505 -19.19 -9.70 12.46
N ILE A 506 -19.84 -8.68 11.88
CA ILE A 506 -19.88 -7.33 12.46
C ILE A 506 -20.56 -7.33 13.83
N LEU A 507 -21.65 -8.08 13.98
CA LEU A 507 -22.40 -8.15 15.24
C LEU A 507 -21.64 -8.93 16.33
N CYS A 508 -21.07 -10.09 15.99
CA CYS A 508 -20.34 -10.91 16.97
C CYS A 508 -19.00 -10.27 17.38
N LEU A 509 -18.34 -9.55 16.47
CA LEU A 509 -17.04 -8.92 16.73
C LEU A 509 -17.10 -7.89 17.86
N LYS A 510 -18.23 -7.17 18.02
CA LYS A 510 -18.40 -6.17 19.09
C LYS A 510 -18.11 -6.74 20.48
N GLY A 511 -18.54 -7.98 20.74
CA GLY A 511 -18.38 -8.65 22.03
C GLY A 511 -17.07 -9.41 22.23
N LYS A 512 -16.10 -9.36 21.31
CA LYS A 512 -14.89 -10.21 21.35
C LYS A 512 -13.60 -9.42 21.58
N SER A 513 -12.86 -9.77 22.62
CA SER A 513 -11.51 -9.26 22.87
C SER A 513 -10.48 -9.83 21.87
N ALA A 514 -9.30 -9.19 21.78
CA ALA A 514 -8.18 -9.69 20.97
C ALA A 514 -7.76 -11.11 21.40
N ALA A 515 -7.72 -11.41 22.71
CA ALA A 515 -7.36 -12.73 23.23
C ALA A 515 -8.37 -13.82 22.82
N GLN A 516 -9.67 -13.51 22.86
CA GLN A 516 -10.71 -14.44 22.41
C GLN A 516 -10.59 -14.74 20.91
N LEU A 517 -10.31 -13.73 20.08
CA LEU A 517 -10.10 -13.88 18.64
C LEU A 517 -8.81 -14.66 18.35
N ALA A 518 -7.72 -14.37 19.05
CA ALA A 518 -6.46 -15.10 18.97
C ALA A 518 -6.66 -16.60 19.27
N GLY A 519 -7.51 -16.94 20.26
CA GLY A 519 -7.86 -18.31 20.61
C GLY A 519 -8.76 -19.06 19.62
N LEU A 520 -9.39 -18.38 18.65
CA LEU A 520 -10.23 -19.04 17.64
C LEU A 520 -9.40 -20.00 16.79
N LYS A 521 -9.93 -21.22 16.58
CA LYS A 521 -9.33 -22.23 15.72
C LYS A 521 -10.23 -22.47 14.52
N LEU A 522 -9.65 -22.37 13.33
CA LEU A 522 -10.33 -22.71 12.08
C LEU A 522 -10.13 -24.19 11.78
N ALA A 523 -11.22 -24.91 11.48
CA ALA A 523 -11.14 -26.28 11.00
C ALA A 523 -10.55 -26.35 9.58
N GLN A 524 -10.90 -25.37 8.75
CA GLN A 524 -10.44 -25.23 7.37
C GLN A 524 -10.43 -23.76 6.94
N VAL A 525 -9.71 -23.45 5.87
CA VAL A 525 -9.67 -22.14 5.23
C VAL A 525 -10.37 -22.22 3.88
N ASP A 526 -11.40 -21.40 3.69
CA ASP A 526 -12.11 -21.28 2.42
C ASP A 526 -11.47 -20.19 1.55
N SER A 527 -11.11 -20.54 0.31
CA SER A 527 -10.43 -19.64 -0.62
C SER A 527 -11.32 -18.47 -1.07
N ARG A 528 -12.62 -18.69 -1.28
CA ARG A 528 -13.53 -17.62 -1.67
C ARG A 528 -13.74 -16.64 -0.53
N ALA A 529 -13.83 -17.12 0.71
CA ALA A 529 -13.87 -16.26 1.90
C ALA A 529 -12.56 -15.47 2.08
N VAL A 530 -11.39 -16.03 1.74
CA VAL A 530 -10.13 -15.26 1.71
C VAL A 530 -10.24 -14.10 0.70
N HIS A 531 -10.70 -14.38 -0.51
CA HIS A 531 -10.89 -13.38 -1.56
C HIS A 531 -11.89 -12.29 -1.13
N LEU A 532 -13.04 -12.68 -0.57
CA LEU A 532 -14.05 -11.74 -0.06
C LEU A 532 -13.53 -10.85 1.07
N GLY A 533 -12.76 -11.41 2.01
CA GLY A 533 -12.14 -10.64 3.08
C GLY A 533 -11.15 -9.61 2.53
N ALA A 534 -10.37 -9.99 1.51
CA ALA A 534 -9.44 -9.10 0.84
C ALA A 534 -10.15 -7.94 0.13
N VAL A 535 -11.25 -8.22 -0.58
CA VAL A 535 -12.10 -7.21 -1.24
C VAL A 535 -12.74 -6.30 -0.21
N PHE A 536 -13.33 -6.83 0.87
CA PHE A 536 -13.97 -6.03 1.92
C PHE A 536 -13.00 -5.02 2.55
N ASN A 537 -11.79 -5.45 2.91
CA ASN A 537 -10.76 -4.55 3.44
C ASN A 537 -10.32 -3.48 2.44
N ARG A 538 -10.26 -3.78 1.13
CA ARG A 538 -10.05 -2.77 0.09
C ARG A 538 -11.22 -1.78 -0.04
N GLY A 539 -12.42 -2.25 0.23
CA GLY A 539 -13.60 -1.41 0.36
C GLY A 539 -13.48 -0.38 1.48
N LEU A 540 -13.06 -0.81 2.67
CA LEU A 540 -12.77 0.10 3.79
C LEU A 540 -11.70 1.14 3.42
N ALA A 541 -10.63 0.71 2.74
CA ALA A 541 -9.61 1.65 2.25
C ALA A 541 -10.18 2.66 1.25
N THR A 542 -11.05 2.24 0.33
CA THR A 542 -11.74 3.14 -0.62
C THR A 542 -12.68 4.11 0.11
N MET A 543 -13.38 3.64 1.14
CA MET A 543 -14.25 4.47 1.99
C MET A 543 -13.48 5.56 2.72
N LEU A 544 -12.23 5.32 3.12
CA LEU A 544 -11.36 6.33 3.71
C LEU A 544 -10.99 7.45 2.72
N ILE A 545 -10.76 7.10 1.45
CA ILE A 545 -10.53 8.10 0.39
C ILE A 545 -11.79 8.94 0.21
N ALA A 546 -12.96 8.31 0.11
CA ALA A 546 -14.24 9.02 0.03
C ALA A 546 -14.49 9.89 1.26
N ASN A 547 -14.17 9.41 2.46
CA ASN A 547 -14.33 10.14 3.72
C ASN A 547 -13.50 11.44 3.70
N SER A 548 -12.24 11.34 3.27
CA SER A 548 -11.35 12.49 3.15
C SER A 548 -11.84 13.48 2.08
N ALA A 549 -12.21 13.00 0.89
CA ALA A 549 -12.75 13.83 -0.18
C ALA A 549 -14.03 14.58 0.24
N CYS A 550 -14.88 13.95 1.04
CA CYS A 550 -16.16 14.50 1.48
C CYS A 550 -16.07 15.32 2.78
N GLY A 551 -14.87 15.64 3.30
CA GLY A 551 -14.73 16.47 4.50
C GLY A 551 -15.02 15.75 5.82
N PHE A 552 -14.70 14.46 5.91
CA PHE A 552 -14.78 13.61 7.11
C PHE A 552 -16.19 13.49 7.74
N PRO A 553 -17.21 12.98 7.01
CA PRO A 553 -18.50 12.65 7.61
C PRO A 553 -18.41 11.57 8.71
N PHE A 554 -17.38 10.71 8.67
CA PHE A 554 -17.05 9.73 9.69
C PHE A 554 -15.75 10.10 10.40
N ARG A 555 -15.61 9.69 11.67
CA ARG A 555 -14.29 9.68 12.32
C ARG A 555 -13.46 8.60 11.63
N MET A 556 -12.14 8.80 11.55
CA MET A 556 -11.27 7.81 10.91
C MET A 556 -11.36 6.44 11.60
N ASP A 557 -11.43 6.41 12.94
CA ASP A 557 -11.58 5.17 13.72
C ASP A 557 -12.88 4.40 13.40
N ASP A 558 -13.92 5.07 12.91
CA ASP A 558 -15.21 4.43 12.57
C ASP A 558 -15.07 3.49 11.35
N LEU A 559 -14.09 3.74 10.48
CA LEU A 559 -13.87 3.02 9.22
C LEU A 559 -12.74 1.99 9.32
N MET A 560 -12.26 1.71 10.53
CA MET A 560 -11.11 0.85 10.74
C MET A 560 -11.48 -0.62 10.80
N PRO A 561 -10.64 -1.52 10.24
CA PRO A 561 -10.97 -2.94 10.18
C PRO A 561 -11.07 -3.57 11.58
N TRP A 562 -10.33 -3.11 12.60
CA TRP A 562 -10.46 -3.62 13.98
C TRP A 562 -11.84 -3.36 14.62
N LYS A 563 -12.70 -2.52 14.01
CA LYS A 563 -14.08 -2.33 14.43
C LYS A 563 -15.07 -3.29 13.78
N VAL A 564 -14.79 -3.74 12.55
CA VAL A 564 -15.81 -4.35 11.67
C VAL A 564 -15.38 -5.66 11.01
N PHE A 565 -14.09 -6.00 11.04
CA PHE A 565 -13.55 -7.18 10.39
C PHE A 565 -12.48 -7.90 11.23
N ASP A 566 -12.59 -9.22 11.28
CA ASP A 566 -11.58 -10.11 11.84
C ASP A 566 -11.58 -11.42 11.04
N GLY A 567 -10.42 -11.81 10.53
CA GLY A 567 -10.35 -12.83 9.49
C GLY A 567 -10.77 -14.23 9.95
N LYS A 568 -10.35 -14.65 11.16
CA LYS A 568 -10.74 -15.97 11.67
C LYS A 568 -12.24 -16.00 11.95
N LEU A 569 -12.75 -14.96 12.60
CA LEU A 569 -14.18 -14.86 12.84
C LEU A 569 -14.97 -14.88 11.52
N PHE A 570 -14.50 -14.17 10.49
CA PHE A 570 -15.18 -14.15 9.19
C PHE A 570 -15.20 -15.53 8.54
N GLN A 571 -14.09 -16.27 8.53
CA GLN A 571 -14.02 -17.64 8.00
C GLN A 571 -15.01 -18.56 8.72
N GLU A 572 -15.10 -18.48 10.04
CA GLU A 572 -16.06 -19.25 10.83
C GLU A 572 -17.52 -18.91 10.48
N LYS A 573 -17.87 -17.62 10.42
CA LYS A 573 -19.24 -17.17 10.06
C LYS A 573 -19.59 -17.52 8.62
N TYR A 574 -18.63 -17.41 7.71
CA TYR A 574 -18.81 -17.78 6.31
C TYR A 574 -19.15 -19.26 6.17
N GLN A 575 -18.37 -20.13 6.81
CA GLN A 575 -18.61 -21.58 6.76
C GLN A 575 -19.98 -21.94 7.34
N LYS A 576 -20.31 -21.44 8.54
CA LYS A 576 -21.62 -21.68 9.18
C LYS A 576 -22.80 -21.20 8.32
N SER A 577 -22.67 -20.03 7.72
CA SER A 577 -23.70 -19.46 6.84
C SER A 577 -23.94 -20.32 5.60
N HIS A 578 -22.86 -20.78 4.95
CA HIS A 578 -22.92 -21.61 3.74
C HIS A 578 -23.28 -23.08 3.99
N GLN A 579 -23.21 -23.54 5.24
CA GLN A 579 -23.67 -24.85 5.70
C GLN A 579 -25.15 -24.85 6.15
N SER A 580 -25.85 -23.72 6.01
CA SER A 580 -27.25 -23.57 6.44
C SER A 580 -27.45 -23.85 7.94
N CYS A 581 -26.46 -23.50 8.77
CA CYS A 581 -26.61 -23.53 10.22
C CYS A 581 -27.76 -22.62 10.68
N SER A 582 -28.30 -22.92 11.87
CA SER A 582 -29.34 -22.09 12.48
C SER A 582 -28.83 -20.67 12.76
N LEU A 583 -29.77 -19.71 12.82
CA LEU A 583 -29.43 -18.33 13.20
C LEU A 583 -28.77 -18.27 14.58
N GLY A 584 -29.15 -19.16 15.49
CA GLY A 584 -28.52 -19.27 16.80
C GLY A 584 -27.06 -19.66 16.71
N GLU A 585 -26.72 -20.73 15.98
CA GLU A 585 -25.31 -21.14 15.83
C GLU A 585 -24.45 -20.08 15.12
N LEU A 586 -25.03 -19.39 14.13
CA LEU A 586 -24.36 -18.30 13.41
C LEU A 586 -24.02 -17.13 14.36
N LEU A 587 -24.95 -16.80 15.27
CA LEU A 587 -24.83 -15.71 16.24
C LEU A 587 -24.38 -16.18 17.64
N GLU A 588 -23.76 -17.36 17.74
CA GLU A 588 -23.17 -17.90 18.98
C GLU A 588 -24.18 -18.03 20.13
N HIS A 589 -25.44 -18.33 19.78
CA HIS A 589 -26.59 -18.42 20.68
C HIS A 589 -26.85 -17.14 21.50
N ASN A 590 -26.34 -16.00 21.01
CA ASN A 590 -26.58 -14.71 21.64
C ASN A 590 -27.86 -14.08 21.07
N GLU A 591 -28.98 -14.33 21.76
CA GLU A 591 -30.32 -13.89 21.35
C GLU A 591 -30.44 -12.36 21.20
N SER A 592 -29.65 -11.59 21.95
CA SER A 592 -29.63 -10.12 21.84
C SER A 592 -29.24 -9.61 20.44
N LEU A 593 -28.56 -10.45 19.65
CA LEU A 593 -28.12 -10.12 18.29
C LEU A 593 -29.15 -10.46 17.21
N TYR A 594 -30.22 -11.21 17.52
CA TYR A 594 -31.16 -11.72 16.53
C TYR A 594 -31.95 -10.59 15.86
N THR A 595 -32.52 -9.69 16.66
CA THR A 595 -33.26 -8.52 16.15
C THR A 595 -32.37 -7.57 15.34
N PRO A 596 -31.17 -7.16 15.84
CA PRO A 596 -30.21 -6.41 15.03
C PRO A 596 -29.89 -7.08 13.70
N PHE A 597 -29.62 -8.38 13.69
CA PHE A 597 -29.32 -9.13 12.47
C PHE A 597 -30.46 -9.05 11.45
N GLN A 598 -31.70 -9.32 11.88
CA GLN A 598 -32.85 -9.27 10.97
C GLN A 598 -33.12 -7.86 10.45
N ASN A 599 -32.97 -6.85 11.30
CA ASN A 599 -33.15 -5.45 10.89
C ASN A 599 -32.14 -5.04 9.82
N LEU A 600 -30.85 -5.34 10.04
CA LEU A 600 -29.80 -5.02 9.07
C LEU A 600 -29.95 -5.82 7.76
N LYS A 601 -30.26 -7.13 7.85
CA LYS A 601 -30.56 -7.97 6.69
C LYS A 601 -31.72 -7.40 5.88
N SER A 602 -32.84 -7.09 6.54
CA SER A 602 -34.02 -6.52 5.90
C SER A 602 -33.69 -5.19 5.22
N PHE A 603 -32.96 -4.31 5.90
CA PHE A 603 -32.52 -3.04 5.33
C PHE A 603 -31.69 -3.24 4.06
N ILE A 604 -30.62 -4.05 4.11
CA ILE A 604 -29.74 -4.28 2.96
C ILE A 604 -30.51 -4.90 1.79
N CYS A 605 -31.32 -5.94 2.04
CA CYS A 605 -32.12 -6.58 1.00
C CYS A 605 -33.13 -5.61 0.37
N LYS A 606 -33.82 -4.78 1.16
CA LYS A 606 -34.76 -3.78 0.64
C LYS A 606 -34.06 -2.72 -0.21
N THR A 607 -32.91 -2.24 0.23
CA THR A 607 -32.10 -1.27 -0.53
C THR A 607 -31.62 -1.84 -1.86
N CYS A 608 -31.13 -3.09 -1.88
CA CYS A 608 -30.76 -3.77 -3.13
C CYS A 608 -31.98 -3.97 -4.04
N MET A 609 -33.12 -4.40 -3.51
CA MET A 609 -34.35 -4.57 -4.30
C MET A 609 -34.85 -3.26 -4.93
N ALA A 610 -34.78 -2.14 -4.19
CA ALA A 610 -35.12 -0.81 -4.70
C ALA A 610 -34.23 -0.38 -5.89
N LYS A 611 -33.01 -0.93 -5.98
CA LYS A 611 -32.08 -0.75 -7.10
C LYS A 611 -32.10 -1.93 -8.09
N ASN A 612 -33.23 -2.63 -8.19
CA ASN A 612 -33.46 -3.76 -9.10
C ASN A 612 -32.52 -4.96 -8.92
N ARG A 613 -31.93 -5.13 -7.73
CA ARG A 613 -31.05 -6.26 -7.40
C ARG A 613 -31.72 -7.19 -6.39
N LYS A 614 -32.22 -8.34 -6.87
CA LYS A 614 -32.68 -9.43 -6.01
C LYS A 614 -31.52 -10.36 -5.63
N ILE A 615 -31.20 -10.45 -4.35
CA ILE A 615 -30.15 -11.32 -3.82
C ILE A 615 -30.71 -12.74 -3.69
N GLN A 616 -30.01 -13.71 -4.29
CA GLN A 616 -30.43 -15.11 -4.28
C GLN A 616 -29.70 -15.88 -3.17
N SER A 617 -30.37 -16.87 -2.58
CA SER A 617 -29.72 -17.88 -1.74
C SER A 617 -28.95 -18.85 -2.64
N ARG A 618 -27.68 -19.11 -2.27
CA ARG A 618 -26.76 -20.02 -2.97
C ARG A 618 -25.83 -20.70 -1.95
N PRO A 619 -26.36 -21.56 -1.05
CA PRO A 619 -25.54 -22.27 -0.08
C PRO A 619 -24.56 -23.20 -0.80
N ARG A 620 -23.34 -23.31 -0.28
CA ARG A 620 -22.26 -24.12 -0.87
C ARG A 620 -22.04 -25.47 -0.20
N GLY A 621 -22.62 -25.71 0.98
CA GLY A 621 -22.49 -26.98 1.71
C GLY A 621 -21.05 -27.30 2.13
N ASN A 622 -20.76 -28.58 2.37
CA ASN A 622 -19.42 -29.07 2.79
C ASN A 622 -18.45 -29.31 1.61
N GLY A 623 -18.97 -29.40 0.38
CA GLY A 623 -18.19 -29.69 -0.82
C GLY A 623 -17.94 -28.43 -1.63
N PHE A 624 -16.94 -27.63 -1.25
CA PHE A 624 -16.56 -26.45 -2.03
C PHE A 624 -15.87 -26.90 -3.32
N THR A 625 -16.60 -26.78 -4.43
CA THR A 625 -16.29 -27.20 -5.80
C THR A 625 -14.80 -27.19 -6.10
N THR A 626 -14.26 -28.36 -6.40
CA THR A 626 -13.01 -28.48 -7.17
C THR A 626 -13.23 -27.75 -8.49
N GLY A 627 -12.39 -26.76 -8.79
CA GLY A 627 -12.34 -26.12 -10.09
C GLY A 627 -11.86 -27.12 -11.15
N THR A 628 -12.73 -28.04 -11.55
CA THR A 628 -12.53 -29.02 -12.62
C THR A 628 -13.86 -29.32 -13.31
N GLN A 629 -14.54 -28.28 -13.78
CA GLN A 629 -15.36 -28.40 -14.98
C GLN A 629 -15.00 -27.23 -15.91
N GLN A 630 -13.96 -27.45 -16.71
CA GLN A 630 -13.84 -26.78 -18.00
C GLN A 630 -15.08 -27.16 -18.82
N ARG A 631 -16.15 -26.36 -18.72
CA ARG A 631 -17.04 -26.17 -19.86
C ARG A 631 -16.49 -24.97 -20.61
N GLU A 632 -15.93 -25.23 -21.79
CA GLU A 632 -15.64 -24.22 -22.79
C GLU A 632 -16.92 -23.42 -23.05
N TYR A 633 -17.04 -22.28 -22.38
CA TYR A 633 -17.94 -21.22 -22.76
C TYR A 633 -17.05 -20.00 -22.86
N TYR A 634 -16.59 -19.67 -24.07
CA TYR A 634 -16.00 -18.38 -24.37
C TYR A 634 -17.14 -17.36 -24.48
N PRO A 635 -17.37 -16.45 -23.52
CA PRO A 635 -18.20 -15.29 -23.79
C PRO A 635 -17.28 -14.30 -24.49
N ARG A 636 -17.52 -14.05 -25.78
CA ARG A 636 -16.99 -12.86 -26.44
C ARG A 636 -17.43 -11.65 -25.61
N PHE A 637 -16.47 -10.90 -25.07
CA PHE A 637 -16.71 -9.56 -24.55
C PHE A 637 -17.36 -8.72 -25.67
N GLN A 638 -18.68 -8.54 -25.62
CA GLN A 638 -19.36 -7.51 -26.40
C GLN A 638 -19.25 -6.21 -25.61
N SER A 639 -18.52 -5.26 -26.17
CA SER A 639 -18.55 -3.88 -25.75
C SER A 639 -19.98 -3.36 -25.92
N HIS A 640 -20.65 -3.10 -24.81
CA HIS A 640 -21.92 -2.37 -24.82
C HIS A 640 -21.64 -0.93 -25.31
N ARG A 641 -21.84 -0.70 -26.61
CA ARG A 641 -22.12 0.65 -27.14
C ARG A 641 -23.48 1.07 -26.59
N SER A 642 -23.51 2.17 -25.85
CA SER A 642 -24.74 2.86 -25.47
C SER A 642 -25.53 3.22 -26.73
N SER A 643 -26.77 2.75 -26.80
CA SER A 643 -27.75 3.19 -27.78
C SER A 643 -28.19 4.63 -27.45
N PHE A 644 -27.60 5.60 -28.14
CA PHE A 644 -28.19 6.93 -28.28
C PHE A 644 -28.52 7.12 -29.76
N VAL A 645 -29.81 7.35 -30.02
CA VAL A 645 -30.37 7.74 -31.32
C VAL A 645 -30.04 9.21 -31.56
N PRO A 646 -29.39 9.58 -32.69
CA PRO A 646 -29.41 10.96 -33.17
C PRO A 646 -30.35 11.08 -34.36
N SER A 647 -31.27 12.03 -34.24
CA SER A 647 -32.17 12.47 -35.31
C SER A 647 -31.38 13.26 -36.37
N HIS A 648 -31.46 12.79 -37.62
CA HIS A 648 -31.40 13.50 -38.91
C HIS A 648 -30.16 14.32 -39.40
N HIS A 649 -29.78 13.97 -40.64
CA HIS A 649 -29.10 14.70 -41.74
C HIS A 649 -27.66 15.20 -41.52
N ASN A 650 -26.65 14.94 -42.37
CA ASN A 650 -26.62 14.98 -43.84
C ASN A 650 -25.45 14.13 -44.43
N GLN A 651 -25.73 13.55 -45.61
CA GLN A 651 -24.88 13.32 -46.81
C GLN A 651 -23.36 13.06 -46.64
N ARG A 652 -22.83 11.85 -46.93
CA ARG A 652 -22.53 11.20 -48.25
C ARG A 652 -21.01 11.28 -48.58
N TRP A 653 -20.49 10.17 -49.12
CA TRP A 653 -19.14 9.85 -49.64
C TRP A 653 -18.24 9.12 -48.63
N GLY A 654 -17.80 7.87 -48.80
CA GLY A 654 -17.79 6.95 -49.94
C GLY A 654 -16.36 6.43 -50.16
N LEU A 655 -16.23 5.11 -50.39
CA LEU A 655 -15.04 4.30 -50.78
C LEU A 655 -14.37 3.55 -49.61
N GLN A 656 -14.64 2.25 -49.41
CA GLN A 656 -14.10 1.06 -50.12
C GLN A 656 -12.58 0.88 -49.98
N TRP A 657 -11.99 -0.28 -49.70
CA TRP A 657 -12.39 -1.62 -49.20
C TRP A 657 -11.06 -2.44 -49.25
N ARG A 658 -10.88 -3.45 -48.35
CA ARG A 658 -10.06 -4.68 -48.48
C ARG A 658 -8.74 -4.81 -47.67
N ASN A 659 -8.82 -5.74 -46.71
CA ASN A 659 -7.73 -6.61 -46.26
C ASN A 659 -7.34 -7.63 -47.33
N PRO A 660 -6.14 -8.21 -47.21
CA PRO A 660 -5.99 -9.66 -47.36
C PRO A 660 -5.26 -10.31 -46.17
N GLN A 661 -5.72 -11.50 -45.76
CA GLN A 661 -4.93 -12.50 -45.02
C GLN A 661 -4.19 -13.42 -46.04
N PRO A 662 -3.52 -14.52 -45.63
CA PRO A 662 -2.21 -14.56 -44.97
C PRO A 662 -1.23 -15.47 -45.74
N GLN A 663 0.08 -15.33 -45.47
CA GLN A 663 1.06 -16.43 -45.50
C GLN A 663 2.01 -16.25 -44.31
#